data_AF-A0A3C0TJ37-F1
#
_entry.id   AF-A0A3C0TJ37-F1
#
_cell.length_a   1.000
_cell.length_b   1.000
_cell.length_c   1.000
_cell.angle_alpha   90.00
_cell.angle_beta   90.00
_cell.angle_gamma   90.00
#
_symmetry.space_group_name_H-M   'P 1'
#
loop_
_entity.id
_entity.type
_entity.pdbx_description
1 polymer ?
#
loop_
_entity_poly.entity_id
_entity_poly.type
_entity_poly.pdbx_seq_one_letter_code
_entity_poly.pdbx_strand_id
1 'polypeptide(L)'
;MRTKLTISKAIKRAAPRFVLSFSFLMISVLLFAFFSFNNQALANVKPDMPTPGGTVMPDLFTGVMGYRIPIEVPPGRQGVQPGFALIYRSPSRNGWLGVGWDLEVGSIERRTKFGVDYDADDFVLRMSGATIDLINIGNDEYGARIEGGFYRIKKLSSTDGLFYWEVTDKIGMRYLYGQETEYRQHDPSDPTRIFKWCLDQVVDTSGNFMTFTYSKDLGQIYLDRIDYTGNGAIDPTNYVKFHLESRDDAPIMSTANFDVKTAYRLKTIELVANGNPVRAYKLQYDTDPNTPDPDYSVSTGRSVLMSVQQFGKDYALDGDNTVIAGSTLPAIELMHSAEENGLEEQEWTTTAPYWGASNLTYVGDFDGDGNDDIATVKIGACGIIGCMSTVWVKRSIGDSFIEERWADVTFGSYNYWVGDFNGDGKSDIAYTWTMKLYVLKSTGSSFVSESWTANAGNWGGTIAYVRIGDFNGDGKSDISTTSGGDGTIWVKRSTGYSFEEEVWTTTAPTWGASNRTFIGDFDGDGKDDIATVKLQLFCVLGCGYVPTFWVKHSNGSSFIEEKWSDGFPFPLLPYNGGTIMWFVGDFNGDGKTDIAVASGQTGFIIVRVARSTGAAFIIEDWMPTPGSYDSNWNASYAWAGDFNGDGKTDLATASGGTTWVWRSNGSKFSKEVWTTTASKWGGADYTWPGDFNGDGKTDIATASGGTIWVKQSKPFPVDLVTTAYNGLGGATEIAYVPSSHWENTSLPFSIQTVSAVTECDKYDRANKTCM
;
A
#
# COMPACT_ATOMS: atom_id res chain seq x y z
N MET A 1 -1.80 7.15 -79.83
CA MET A 1 -3.10 6.44 -79.99
C MET A 1 -3.03 5.14 -79.19
N ARG A 2 -4.15 4.80 -78.55
CA ARG A 2 -4.44 3.63 -77.69
C ARG A 2 -3.97 2.30 -78.35
N THR A 3 -3.74 1.16 -77.68
CA THR A 3 -4.53 0.55 -76.59
C THR A 3 -3.82 -0.71 -76.05
N LYS A 4 -3.97 -0.93 -74.73
CA LYS A 4 -4.00 -2.18 -73.93
C LYS A 4 -3.32 -3.46 -74.46
N LEU A 5 -2.42 -4.02 -73.64
CA LEU A 5 -2.06 -5.45 -73.67
C LEU A 5 -2.31 -6.09 -72.31
N THR A 6 -3.09 -7.17 -72.31
CA THR A 6 -3.35 -8.08 -71.19
C THR A 6 -2.30 -9.20 -71.22
N ILE A 7 -1.73 -9.58 -70.08
CA ILE A 7 -0.86 -10.77 -69.98
C ILE A 7 -1.43 -11.72 -68.93
N SER A 8 -1.62 -12.98 -69.34
CA SER A 8 -1.92 -14.11 -68.46
C SER A 8 -0.71 -15.07 -68.36
N LYS A 9 -0.69 -15.78 -67.22
CA LYS A 9 0.27 -16.76 -66.68
C LYS A 9 0.94 -17.72 -67.68
N ALA A 10 2.22 -18.08 -67.43
CA ALA A 10 2.59 -19.32 -66.70
C ALA A 10 4.09 -19.69 -66.75
N ILE A 11 4.69 -19.85 -65.54
CA ILE A 11 5.57 -20.95 -65.05
C ILE A 11 6.95 -21.21 -65.72
N LYS A 12 8.05 -20.95 -64.98
CA LYS A 12 9.00 -21.97 -64.45
C LYS A 12 10.17 -21.37 -63.64
N ARG A 13 10.35 -21.94 -62.44
CA ARG A 13 11.59 -22.28 -61.67
C ARG A 13 12.78 -21.31 -61.66
N ALA A 14 13.17 -20.87 -60.46
CA ALA A 14 14.43 -21.19 -59.77
C ALA A 14 14.58 -20.31 -58.51
N ALA A 15 15.11 -20.88 -57.41
CA ALA A 15 15.58 -20.12 -56.25
C ALA A 15 16.81 -19.26 -56.64
N PRO A 16 17.09 -18.10 -56.01
CA PRO A 16 17.74 -18.08 -54.70
C PRO A 16 17.42 -16.87 -53.77
N ARG A 17 17.88 -16.99 -52.52
CA ARG A 17 18.19 -15.98 -51.48
C ARG A 17 17.98 -14.49 -51.86
N PHE A 18 17.22 -13.73 -51.06
CA PHE A 18 17.54 -12.37 -50.62
C PHE A 18 16.57 -11.91 -49.50
N VAL A 19 17.14 -11.34 -48.43
CA VAL A 19 16.63 -10.28 -47.54
C VAL A 19 15.11 -10.18 -47.34
N LEU A 20 14.62 -10.58 -46.16
CA LEU A 20 13.31 -10.13 -45.69
C LEU A 20 13.44 -8.70 -45.14
N SER A 21 13.02 -7.72 -45.95
CA SER A 21 12.39 -6.51 -45.41
C SER A 21 11.05 -6.93 -44.81
N PHE A 22 10.92 -6.86 -43.50
CA PHE A 22 9.63 -6.90 -42.83
C PHE A 22 8.97 -5.53 -42.97
N SER A 23 8.02 -5.42 -43.91
CA SER A 23 6.99 -4.39 -43.85
C SER A 23 5.88 -4.89 -42.93
N PHE A 24 5.91 -4.49 -41.66
CA PHE A 24 4.78 -4.65 -40.76
C PHE A 24 3.78 -3.53 -41.03
N LEU A 25 2.63 -3.91 -41.58
CA LEU A 25 1.44 -3.06 -41.64
C LEU A 25 0.83 -3.05 -40.23
N MET A 26 1.23 -2.08 -39.41
CA MET A 26 0.64 -1.87 -38.09
C MET A 26 -0.65 -1.06 -38.25
N ILE A 27 -1.80 -1.71 -38.03
CA ILE A 27 -3.05 -1.01 -37.75
C ILE A 27 -3.02 -0.76 -36.23
N SER A 28 -2.45 0.38 -35.82
CA SER A 28 -2.63 0.90 -34.46
C SER A 28 -3.85 1.83 -34.47
N VAL A 29 -4.92 1.43 -33.80
CA VAL A 29 -5.98 2.36 -33.41
C VAL A 29 -5.43 3.16 -32.22
N LEU A 30 -4.80 4.29 -32.54
CA LEU A 30 -4.40 5.31 -31.59
C LEU A 30 -5.63 6.18 -31.29
N LEU A 31 -6.13 6.11 -30.06
CA LEU A 31 -6.97 7.13 -29.46
C LEU A 31 -6.55 7.31 -28.00
N PHE A 32 -5.36 7.89 -27.79
CA PHE A 32 -4.95 8.42 -26.50
C PHE A 32 -5.14 9.93 -26.54
N ALA A 33 -6.17 10.40 -25.83
CA ALA A 33 -6.41 11.82 -25.62
C ALA A 33 -5.36 12.35 -24.63
N PHE A 34 -4.39 13.08 -25.16
CA PHE A 34 -3.45 13.89 -24.40
C PHE A 34 -4.18 15.07 -23.75
N PHE A 35 -4.02 15.26 -22.44
CA PHE A 35 -4.09 16.57 -21.83
C PHE A 35 -2.78 16.84 -21.08
N SER A 36 -1.88 17.58 -21.75
CA SER A 36 -0.88 18.36 -21.04
C SER A 36 -1.61 19.43 -20.23
N PHE A 37 -1.29 19.54 -18.94
CA PHE A 37 -1.61 20.72 -18.14
C PHE A 37 -0.97 21.95 -18.80
N ASN A 38 -1.79 22.68 -19.55
CA ASN A 38 -1.40 23.91 -20.19
C ASN A 38 -1.48 25.03 -19.15
N ASN A 39 -0.36 25.33 -18.49
CA ASN A 39 -0.20 26.42 -17.52
C ASN A 39 -0.36 27.84 -18.11
N GLN A 40 -0.95 27.99 -19.29
CA GLN A 40 -1.27 29.29 -19.89
C GLN A 40 -2.77 29.63 -19.92
N ALA A 41 -3.66 28.69 -19.61
CA ALA A 41 -5.11 28.98 -19.56
C ALA A 41 -5.58 29.57 -18.21
N LEU A 42 -4.73 29.59 -17.18
CA LEU A 42 -5.04 30.18 -15.87
C LEU A 42 -4.48 31.60 -15.68
N ALA A 43 -3.78 32.17 -16.67
CA ALA A 43 -3.18 33.49 -16.54
C ALA A 43 -4.09 34.67 -16.93
N ASN A 44 -5.30 34.41 -17.48
CA ASN A 44 -6.24 35.48 -17.89
C ASN A 44 -7.72 35.19 -17.59
N VAL A 45 -8.02 34.16 -16.80
CA VAL A 45 -9.29 34.12 -16.09
C VAL A 45 -9.08 34.99 -14.87
N LYS A 46 -9.67 36.18 -14.86
CA LYS A 46 -9.95 36.92 -13.63
C LYS A 46 -10.46 35.85 -12.66
N PRO A 47 -9.84 35.60 -11.49
CA PRO A 47 -10.30 34.53 -10.62
C PRO A 47 -11.77 34.82 -10.36
N ASP A 48 -12.66 34.03 -10.95
CA ASP A 48 -14.00 33.92 -10.43
C ASP A 48 -13.78 33.63 -8.95
N MET A 49 -14.41 34.45 -8.11
CA MET A 49 -14.19 34.40 -6.67
C MET A 49 -14.18 32.93 -6.24
N PRO A 50 -13.21 32.49 -5.41
CA PRO A 50 -13.25 31.12 -4.90
C PRO A 50 -14.66 30.88 -4.39
N THR A 51 -15.36 29.90 -4.96
CA THR A 51 -16.65 29.48 -4.45
C THR A 51 -16.41 29.16 -2.97
N PRO A 52 -17.04 29.88 -2.03
CA PRO A 52 -16.89 29.57 -0.62
C PRO A 52 -17.38 28.13 -0.44
N GLY A 53 -16.49 27.19 -0.12
CA GLY A 53 -16.85 25.78 0.03
C GLY A 53 -15.96 24.75 -0.65
N GLY A 54 -14.77 25.10 -1.16
CA GLY A 54 -13.87 24.11 -1.77
C GLY A 54 -14.28 23.70 -3.20
N THR A 55 -13.51 22.81 -3.83
CA THR A 55 -13.83 22.31 -5.17
C THR A 55 -13.65 20.79 -5.23
N VAL A 56 -14.70 20.10 -5.66
CA VAL A 56 -14.73 18.66 -5.91
C VAL A 56 -14.20 18.39 -7.31
N MET A 57 -13.25 17.48 -7.43
CA MET A 57 -12.63 17.11 -8.70
C MET A 57 -12.38 15.60 -8.71
N PRO A 58 -13.36 14.78 -9.13
CA PRO A 58 -13.06 13.39 -9.43
C PRO A 58 -12.03 13.36 -10.55
N ASP A 59 -10.93 12.65 -10.32
CA ASP A 59 -9.92 12.45 -11.34
C ASP A 59 -10.46 11.46 -12.37
N LEU A 60 -10.77 11.95 -13.57
CA LEU A 60 -11.41 11.12 -14.61
C LEU A 60 -10.50 10.01 -15.16
N PHE A 61 -9.20 10.07 -14.89
CA PHE A 61 -8.26 9.02 -15.30
C PHE A 61 -8.12 7.95 -14.22
N THR A 62 -7.95 8.35 -12.95
CA THR A 62 -7.72 7.41 -11.85
C THR A 62 -9.00 6.99 -11.11
N GLY A 63 -10.12 7.69 -11.31
CA GLY A 63 -11.37 7.48 -10.58
C GLY A 63 -11.33 7.99 -9.13
N VAL A 64 -10.21 8.53 -8.66
CA VAL A 64 -9.99 8.97 -7.29
C VAL A 64 -10.74 10.27 -6.98
N MET A 65 -11.26 10.39 -5.76
CA MET A 65 -11.84 11.64 -5.27
C MET A 65 -10.74 12.63 -4.92
N GLY A 66 -10.77 13.81 -5.56
CA GLY A 66 -9.99 14.98 -5.17
C GLY A 66 -10.87 16.06 -4.55
N TYR A 67 -10.44 16.64 -3.43
CA TYR A 67 -11.10 17.82 -2.84
C TYR A 67 -10.07 18.86 -2.40
N ARG A 68 -10.35 20.13 -2.62
CA ARG A 68 -9.38 21.21 -2.39
C ARG A 68 -9.97 22.34 -1.56
N ILE A 69 -9.30 22.68 -0.44
CA ILE A 69 -9.61 23.85 0.40
C ILE A 69 -8.48 24.88 0.27
N PRO A 70 -8.65 25.97 -0.50
CA PRO A 70 -7.63 27.00 -0.64
C PRO A 70 -7.38 27.73 0.67
N ILE A 71 -6.11 28.03 0.95
CA ILE A 71 -5.72 28.94 2.03
C ILE A 71 -5.42 30.29 1.42
N GLU A 72 -6.21 31.29 1.78
CA GLU A 72 -6.10 32.63 1.20
C GLU A 72 -5.00 33.43 1.90
N VAL A 73 -3.94 33.78 1.17
CA VAL A 73 -2.87 34.66 1.66
C VAL A 73 -2.96 36.07 1.06
N PRO A 74 -2.52 37.11 1.79
CA PRO A 74 -2.27 38.42 1.21
C PRO A 74 -1.34 38.34 -0.03
N PRO A 75 -1.54 39.20 -1.04
CA PRO A 75 -0.66 39.25 -2.20
C PRO A 75 0.79 39.54 -1.83
N GLY A 76 1.71 38.89 -2.53
CA GLY A 76 3.14 39.10 -2.40
C GLY A 76 3.68 40.12 -3.39
N ARG A 77 5.01 40.29 -3.42
CA ARG A 77 5.67 41.18 -4.38
C ARG A 77 5.71 40.50 -5.74
N GLN A 78 5.15 41.15 -6.76
CA GLN A 78 5.12 40.64 -8.15
C GLN A 78 4.57 39.21 -8.30
N GLY A 79 3.65 38.79 -7.43
CA GLY A 79 3.08 37.44 -7.49
C GLY A 79 3.88 36.38 -6.71
N VAL A 80 4.99 36.75 -6.06
CA VAL A 80 5.73 35.87 -5.16
C VAL A 80 5.03 35.84 -3.79
N GLN A 81 4.00 35.02 -3.71
CA GLN A 81 3.33 34.64 -2.47
C GLN A 81 3.09 33.13 -2.43
N PRO A 82 2.87 32.55 -1.23
CA PRO A 82 2.52 31.15 -1.11
C PRO A 82 1.20 30.83 -1.80
N GLY A 83 1.17 29.78 -2.62
CA GLY A 83 -0.05 29.27 -3.24
C GLY A 83 -0.26 27.81 -2.84
N PHE A 84 -1.01 27.58 -1.76
CA PHE A 84 -1.26 26.24 -1.23
C PHE A 84 -2.72 26.03 -0.83
N ALA A 85 -3.07 24.76 -0.64
CA ALA A 85 -4.40 24.32 -0.24
C ALA A 85 -4.28 23.04 0.57
N LEU A 86 -5.26 22.78 1.42
CA LEU A 86 -5.46 21.43 1.93
C LEU A 86 -6.05 20.61 0.79
N ILE A 87 -5.39 19.51 0.46
CA ILE A 87 -5.73 18.65 -0.67
C ILE A 87 -6.10 17.28 -0.12
N TYR A 88 -7.34 16.89 -0.33
CA TYR A 88 -7.80 15.53 -0.11
C TYR A 88 -7.62 14.71 -1.37
N ARG A 89 -7.13 13.48 -1.21
CA ARG A 89 -7.22 12.42 -2.21
C ARG A 89 -7.65 11.14 -1.51
N SER A 90 -8.66 10.44 -2.03
CA SER A 90 -9.15 9.21 -1.39
C SER A 90 -8.09 8.12 -1.08
N PRO A 91 -7.06 7.86 -1.91
CA PRO A 91 -6.03 6.86 -1.61
C PRO A 91 -4.88 7.41 -0.74
N SER A 92 -4.89 8.69 -0.35
CA SER A 92 -3.81 9.26 0.45
C SER A 92 -3.81 8.66 1.86
N ARG A 93 -2.62 8.25 2.32
CA ARG A 93 -2.41 7.65 3.64
C ARG A 93 -2.60 8.66 4.77
N ASN A 94 -2.62 8.16 6.01
CA ASN A 94 -2.65 8.99 7.20
C ASN A 94 -1.40 9.88 7.28
N GLY A 95 -1.59 11.19 7.25
CA GLY A 95 -0.51 12.19 7.36
C GLY A 95 -0.75 13.16 8.51
N TRP A 96 0.06 14.22 8.56
CA TRP A 96 -0.06 15.31 9.54
C TRP A 96 -1.34 16.16 9.41
N LEU A 97 -2.22 15.83 8.46
CA LEU A 97 -3.55 16.40 8.27
C LEU A 97 -4.67 15.35 8.40
N GLY A 98 -4.35 14.16 8.91
CA GLY A 98 -5.26 13.03 8.98
C GLY A 98 -5.27 12.18 7.69
N VAL A 99 -6.13 11.16 7.66
CA VAL A 99 -6.29 10.25 6.52
C VAL A 99 -6.79 11.00 5.30
N GLY A 100 -6.16 10.75 4.13
CA GLY A 100 -6.59 11.32 2.85
C GLY A 100 -6.14 12.76 2.59
N TRP A 101 -5.70 13.51 3.60
CA TRP A 101 -5.36 14.92 3.49
C TRP A 101 -3.86 15.19 3.48
N ASP A 102 -3.44 16.11 2.62
CA ASP A 102 -2.07 16.61 2.57
C ASP A 102 -2.02 18.12 2.29
N LEU A 103 -0.86 18.71 2.53
CA LEU A 103 -0.50 20.09 2.20
C LEU A 103 0.83 20.06 1.45
N GLU A 104 0.74 20.05 0.13
CA GLU A 104 1.91 20.05 -0.74
C GLU A 104 2.45 21.47 -0.94
N VAL A 105 3.67 21.71 -0.48
CA VAL A 105 4.46 22.92 -0.81
C VAL A 105 5.61 22.65 -1.78
N GLY A 106 5.94 21.38 -2.01
CA GLY A 106 6.94 20.90 -2.94
C GLY A 106 8.15 20.24 -2.26
N SER A 107 8.66 19.19 -2.90
CA SER A 107 9.84 18.43 -2.44
C SER A 107 10.53 17.71 -3.61
N ILE A 108 11.78 17.34 -3.43
CA ILE A 108 12.41 16.25 -4.19
C ILE A 108 12.63 15.09 -3.22
N GLU A 109 12.27 13.87 -3.64
CA GLU A 109 12.30 12.67 -2.80
C GLU A 109 13.01 11.54 -3.55
N ARG A 110 13.58 10.59 -2.82
CA ARG A 110 13.98 9.31 -3.40
C ARG A 110 12.75 8.53 -3.85
N ARG A 111 12.84 7.83 -4.98
CA ARG A 111 11.75 6.96 -5.44
C ARG A 111 11.59 5.78 -4.49
N THR A 112 10.35 5.45 -4.15
CA THR A 112 10.00 4.35 -3.22
C THR A 112 9.36 3.14 -3.90
N LYS A 113 9.20 3.17 -5.23
CA LYS A 113 8.43 2.16 -5.98
C LYS A 113 8.95 0.73 -5.81
N PHE A 114 10.25 0.58 -5.60
CA PHE A 114 10.98 -0.70 -5.55
C PHE A 114 11.88 -0.76 -4.31
N GLY A 115 11.42 -0.16 -3.21
CA GLY A 115 12.26 0.16 -2.04
C GLY A 115 13.17 1.37 -2.28
N VAL A 116 13.77 1.89 -1.21
CA VAL A 116 14.73 3.01 -1.30
C VAL A 116 16.15 2.48 -1.40
N ASP A 117 16.85 2.88 -2.47
CA ASP A 117 18.29 2.70 -2.62
C ASP A 117 19.00 4.05 -2.47
N TYR A 118 19.90 4.14 -1.49
CA TYR A 118 20.65 5.37 -1.21
C TYR A 118 21.86 5.56 -2.14
N ASP A 119 22.34 4.50 -2.78
CA ASP A 119 23.45 4.53 -3.73
C ASP A 119 22.99 4.83 -5.16
N ALA A 120 21.70 4.66 -5.45
CA ALA A 120 21.10 5.00 -6.74
C ALA A 120 20.78 6.50 -6.89
N ASP A 121 20.89 7.02 -8.12
CA ASP A 121 20.39 8.33 -8.54
C ASP A 121 18.92 8.20 -9.01
N ASP A 122 18.02 7.81 -8.12
CA ASP A 122 16.58 7.67 -8.42
C ASP A 122 15.71 8.62 -7.59
N PHE A 123 15.13 9.62 -8.25
CA PHE A 123 14.44 10.74 -7.61
C PHE A 123 13.10 11.07 -8.27
N VAL A 124 12.22 11.65 -7.48
CA VAL A 124 10.94 12.23 -7.92
C VAL A 124 10.82 13.67 -7.44
N LEU A 125 10.30 14.56 -8.29
CA LEU A 125 9.93 15.93 -7.93
C LEU A 125 8.43 15.97 -7.64
N ARG A 126 8.05 16.39 -6.43
CA ARG A 126 6.67 16.75 -6.08
C ARG A 126 6.52 18.25 -6.20
N MET A 127 5.69 18.70 -7.13
CA MET A 127 5.39 20.11 -7.27
C MET A 127 4.05 20.32 -7.96
N SER A 128 3.24 21.24 -7.41
CA SER A 128 1.95 21.64 -7.97
C SER A 128 0.95 20.50 -8.15
N GLY A 129 0.92 19.53 -7.22
CA GLY A 129 -0.04 18.42 -7.28
C GLY A 129 0.40 17.27 -8.19
N ALA A 130 1.63 17.31 -8.72
CA ALA A 130 2.19 16.31 -9.62
C ALA A 130 3.46 15.69 -9.03
N THR A 131 3.61 14.38 -9.24
CA THR A 131 4.84 13.64 -9.00
C THR A 131 5.53 13.37 -10.32
N ILE A 132 6.77 13.85 -10.47
CA ILE A 132 7.52 13.82 -11.71
C ILE A 132 8.77 12.96 -11.52
N ASP A 133 8.85 11.85 -12.24
CA ASP A 133 10.04 11.01 -12.31
C ASP A 133 11.22 11.78 -12.90
N LEU A 134 12.36 11.79 -12.21
CA LEU A 134 13.57 12.45 -12.69
C LEU A 134 14.53 11.44 -13.33
N ILE A 135 15.22 11.89 -14.38
CA ILE A 135 16.29 11.14 -15.04
C ILE A 135 17.51 12.04 -15.15
N ASN A 136 18.67 11.51 -14.77
CA ASN A 136 19.95 12.18 -14.97
C ASN A 136 20.26 12.30 -16.47
N ILE A 137 20.44 13.53 -16.96
CA ILE A 137 20.75 13.83 -18.36
C ILE A 137 22.23 14.25 -18.56
N GLY A 138 23.04 14.12 -17.51
CA GLY A 138 24.47 14.40 -17.48
C GLY A 138 24.83 15.75 -16.83
N ASN A 139 26.07 15.87 -16.34
CA ASN A 139 26.60 17.06 -15.66
C ASN A 139 25.76 17.54 -14.48
N ASP A 140 25.26 16.60 -13.65
CA ASP A 140 24.39 16.88 -12.50
C ASP A 140 23.09 17.64 -12.87
N GLU A 141 22.68 17.59 -14.14
CA GLU A 141 21.37 18.05 -14.60
C GLU A 141 20.41 16.88 -14.76
N TYR A 142 19.14 17.14 -14.47
CA TYR A 142 18.05 16.17 -14.51
C TYR A 142 16.91 16.71 -15.36
N GLY A 143 16.21 15.79 -16.02
CA GLY A 143 14.98 16.06 -16.77
C GLY A 143 13.83 15.20 -16.27
N ALA A 144 12.60 15.61 -16.57
CA ALA A 144 11.44 14.76 -16.34
C ALA A 144 11.50 13.57 -17.31
N ARG A 145 11.26 12.35 -16.81
CA ARG A 145 11.13 11.13 -17.64
C ARG A 145 10.08 11.33 -18.75
N ILE A 146 8.98 11.98 -18.39
CA ILE A 146 7.94 12.43 -19.31
C ILE A 146 7.85 13.95 -19.17
N GLU A 147 8.27 14.67 -20.21
CA GLU A 147 8.38 16.11 -20.15
C GLU A 147 7.01 16.80 -20.26
N GLY A 148 6.80 17.84 -19.44
CA GLY A 148 5.56 18.61 -19.43
C GLY A 148 5.74 20.00 -18.85
N GLY A 149 6.48 20.10 -17.75
CA GLY A 149 6.81 21.36 -17.08
C GLY A 149 7.94 22.16 -17.75
N PHE A 150 8.83 21.48 -18.49
CA PHE A 150 10.10 21.99 -19.03
C PHE A 150 10.92 22.70 -17.97
N TYR A 151 11.00 22.07 -16.79
CA TYR A 151 11.85 22.53 -15.71
C TYR A 151 13.31 22.24 -16.03
N ARG A 152 14.19 23.18 -15.69
CA ARG A 152 15.62 22.89 -15.60
C ARG A 152 15.93 22.47 -14.17
N ILE A 153 16.39 21.24 -13.99
CA ILE A 153 16.62 20.66 -12.66
C ILE A 153 18.11 20.39 -12.51
N LYS A 154 18.71 20.89 -11.42
CA LYS A 154 20.14 20.75 -11.13
C LYS A 154 20.36 20.23 -9.73
N LYS A 155 21.29 19.28 -9.61
CA LYS A 155 21.89 18.84 -8.37
C LYS A 155 23.13 19.72 -8.11
N LEU A 156 23.19 20.38 -6.96
CA LEU A 156 24.19 21.38 -6.62
C LEU A 156 24.88 21.03 -5.30
N SER A 157 26.13 21.45 -5.12
CA SER A 157 26.89 21.19 -3.89
C SER A 157 26.48 22.13 -2.76
N SER A 158 26.14 21.55 -1.62
CA SER A 158 25.85 22.25 -0.38
C SER A 158 27.12 22.55 0.41
N THR A 159 27.03 23.48 1.37
CA THR A 159 28.15 23.93 2.22
C THR A 159 28.69 22.84 3.15
N ASP A 160 27.83 21.88 3.52
CA ASP A 160 28.13 20.70 4.33
C ASP A 160 28.76 19.54 3.56
N GLY A 161 29.03 19.71 2.26
CA GLY A 161 29.62 18.67 1.40
C GLY A 161 28.62 17.67 0.83
N LEU A 162 27.33 17.80 1.13
CA LEU A 162 26.25 17.05 0.51
C LEU A 162 25.70 17.81 -0.70
N PHE A 163 24.52 17.42 -1.20
CA PHE A 163 23.88 18.10 -2.33
C PHE A 163 22.48 18.59 -1.99
N TYR A 164 22.06 19.62 -2.73
CA TYR A 164 20.73 20.20 -2.74
C TYR A 164 20.26 20.35 -4.19
N TRP A 165 19.00 20.74 -4.38
CA TRP A 165 18.43 20.86 -5.71
C TRP A 165 18.01 22.28 -6.04
N GLU A 166 18.19 22.66 -7.31
CA GLU A 166 17.60 23.84 -7.92
C GLU A 166 16.69 23.41 -9.07
N VAL A 167 15.44 23.83 -9.02
CA VAL A 167 14.48 23.71 -10.12
C VAL A 167 14.21 25.11 -10.65
N THR A 168 14.37 25.32 -11.95
CA THR A 168 14.03 26.60 -12.61
C THR A 168 12.89 26.38 -13.60
N ASP A 169 11.84 27.21 -13.51
CA ASP A 169 10.71 27.15 -14.43
C ASP A 169 10.92 27.98 -15.72
N LYS A 170 9.91 28.00 -16.60
CA LYS A 170 9.95 28.70 -17.89
C LYS A 170 10.01 30.22 -17.78
N ILE A 171 9.58 30.80 -16.67
CA ILE A 171 9.60 32.25 -16.45
C ILE A 171 10.83 32.69 -15.65
N GLY A 172 11.69 31.75 -15.25
CA GLY A 172 12.93 32.01 -14.52
C GLY A 172 12.77 32.03 -13.01
N MET A 173 11.63 31.59 -12.47
CA MET A 173 11.49 31.34 -11.03
C MET A 173 12.39 30.19 -10.64
N ARG A 174 13.16 30.37 -9.56
CA ARG A 174 14.02 29.34 -8.99
C ARG A 174 13.40 28.82 -7.70
N TYR A 175 13.36 27.50 -7.57
CA TYR A 175 12.91 26.75 -6.41
C TYR A 175 14.10 25.97 -5.88
N LEU A 176 14.47 26.21 -4.63
CA LEU A 176 15.63 25.62 -3.98
C LEU A 176 15.16 24.63 -2.92
N TYR A 177 15.70 23.40 -2.96
CA TYR A 177 15.27 22.31 -2.10
C TYR A 177 16.43 21.75 -1.30
N GLY A 178 16.29 21.76 0.02
CA GLY A 178 17.23 21.20 0.97
C GLY A 178 18.62 21.83 0.92
N GLN A 179 18.74 23.16 0.84
CA GLN A 179 20.04 23.86 0.87
C GLN A 179 20.83 23.56 2.14
N GLU A 180 20.15 23.46 3.28
CA GLU A 180 20.73 23.20 4.59
C GLU A 180 20.20 21.88 5.16
N THR A 181 20.94 21.27 6.10
CA THR A 181 20.56 20.00 6.73
C THR A 181 19.17 20.04 7.39
N GLU A 182 18.76 21.20 7.93
CA GLU A 182 17.45 21.40 8.57
C GLU A 182 16.27 21.22 7.61
N TYR A 183 16.50 21.39 6.30
CA TYR A 183 15.48 21.28 5.25
C TYR A 183 15.52 19.94 4.51
N ARG A 184 16.22 18.95 5.09
CA ARG A 184 16.32 17.59 4.56
C ARG A 184 15.76 16.57 5.56
N GLN A 185 14.89 15.68 5.12
CA GLN A 185 14.55 14.47 5.86
C GLN A 185 15.63 13.43 5.58
N HIS A 186 16.40 13.06 6.60
CA HIS A 186 17.49 12.09 6.51
C HIS A 186 17.43 11.12 7.67
N ASP A 187 18.11 9.99 7.52
CA ASP A 187 18.30 9.02 8.60
C ASP A 187 18.93 9.72 9.82
N PRO A 188 18.30 9.68 11.01
CA PRO A 188 18.86 10.29 12.22
C PRO A 188 20.24 9.73 12.62
N SER A 189 20.58 8.52 12.20
CA SER A 189 21.85 7.85 12.47
C SER A 189 22.93 8.12 11.41
N ASP A 190 22.52 8.49 10.19
CA ASP A 190 23.41 8.80 9.06
C ASP A 190 22.87 9.96 8.21
N PRO A 191 23.38 11.20 8.37
CA PRO A 191 22.89 12.36 7.63
C PRO A 191 23.19 12.32 6.12
N THR A 192 24.00 11.37 5.64
CA THR A 192 24.24 11.17 4.20
C THR A 192 23.07 10.46 3.51
N ARG A 193 22.29 9.68 4.27
CA ARG A 193 21.08 8.99 3.81
C ARG A 193 19.89 9.94 3.83
N ILE A 194 19.86 10.86 2.85
CA ILE A 194 18.77 11.82 2.67
C ILE A 194 17.64 11.19 1.85
N PHE A 195 16.43 11.16 2.42
CA PHE A 195 15.21 10.68 1.78
C PHE A 195 14.48 11.80 1.03
N LYS A 196 14.35 12.98 1.64
CA LYS A 196 13.56 14.11 1.09
C LYS A 196 14.30 15.45 1.25
N TRP A 197 14.33 16.23 0.17
CA TRP A 197 14.75 17.64 0.14
C TRP A 197 13.49 18.51 0.09
N CYS A 198 13.19 19.21 1.18
CA CYS A 198 12.05 20.11 1.26
C CYS A 198 12.34 21.44 0.56
N LEU A 199 11.33 22.06 -0.04
CA LEU A 199 11.44 23.41 -0.59
C LEU A 199 11.83 24.39 0.51
N ASP A 200 12.94 25.10 0.38
CA ASP A 200 13.40 26.08 1.38
C ASP A 200 13.30 27.53 0.88
N GLN A 201 13.36 27.76 -0.43
CA GLN A 201 13.28 29.10 -1.00
C GLN A 201 12.69 29.11 -2.41
N VAL A 202 11.87 30.12 -2.68
CA VAL A 202 11.43 30.47 -4.03
C VAL A 202 11.84 31.91 -4.31
N VAL A 203 12.50 32.15 -5.44
CA VAL A 203 12.99 33.48 -5.83
C VAL A 203 12.71 33.75 -7.30
N ASP A 204 12.22 34.96 -7.59
CA ASP A 204 11.99 35.44 -8.95
C ASP A 204 13.24 36.09 -9.56
N THR A 205 13.16 36.44 -10.85
CA THR A 205 14.26 37.12 -11.57
C THR A 205 14.54 38.54 -11.07
N SER A 206 13.63 39.13 -10.31
CA SER A 206 13.72 40.47 -9.72
C SER A 206 14.28 40.45 -8.29
N GLY A 207 14.59 39.27 -7.75
CA GLY A 207 15.07 39.06 -6.39
C GLY A 207 13.98 39.10 -5.32
N ASN A 208 12.70 39.11 -5.67
CA ASN A 208 11.61 38.88 -4.72
C ASN A 208 11.62 37.41 -4.31
N PHE A 209 11.45 37.14 -3.02
CA PHE A 209 11.53 35.78 -2.52
C PHE A 209 10.53 35.48 -1.41
N MET A 210 10.33 34.18 -1.22
CA MET A 210 9.75 33.58 -0.02
C MET A 210 10.61 32.41 0.46
N THR A 211 10.62 32.17 1.77
CA THR A 211 11.39 31.11 2.44
C THR A 211 10.49 30.24 3.29
N PHE A 212 10.89 28.99 3.45
CA PHE A 212 10.14 27.96 4.18
C PHE A 212 11.01 27.45 5.31
N THR A 213 10.45 27.39 6.51
CA THR A 213 11.11 26.80 7.68
C THR A 213 10.35 25.58 8.15
N TYR A 214 11.08 24.66 8.77
CA TYR A 214 10.58 23.35 9.16
C TYR A 214 10.99 23.03 10.59
N SER A 215 10.21 22.18 11.25
CA SER A 215 10.58 21.53 12.50
C SER A 215 10.75 20.02 12.25
N LYS A 216 11.69 19.39 12.97
CA LYS A 216 11.92 17.94 12.89
C LYS A 216 11.61 17.30 14.24
N ASP A 217 10.93 16.16 14.19
CA ASP A 217 10.71 15.31 15.36
C ASP A 217 10.58 13.85 14.91
N LEU A 218 11.25 12.94 15.61
CA LEU A 218 11.17 11.47 15.39
C LEU A 218 11.23 11.05 13.90
N GLY A 219 12.20 11.59 13.17
CA GLY A 219 12.41 11.31 11.74
C GLY A 219 11.47 12.05 10.79
N GLN A 220 10.37 12.66 11.28
CA GLN A 220 9.44 13.47 10.49
C GLN A 220 9.91 14.93 10.38
N ILE A 221 9.56 15.57 9.27
CA ILE A 221 9.79 16.99 9.00
C ILE A 221 8.46 17.69 8.71
N TYR A 222 8.11 18.68 9.53
CA TYR A 222 6.85 19.42 9.44
C TYR A 222 7.11 20.85 8.96
N LEU A 223 6.28 21.34 8.04
CA LEU A 223 6.31 22.75 7.66
C LEU A 223 5.89 23.61 8.86
N ASP A 224 6.75 24.56 9.22
CA ASP A 224 6.57 25.39 10.42
C ASP A 224 6.11 26.81 10.05
N ARG A 225 6.76 27.43 9.06
CA ARG A 225 6.46 28.80 8.64
C ARG A 225 6.85 29.06 7.20
N ILE A 226 6.10 29.92 6.53
CA ILE A 226 6.47 30.50 5.23
C ILE A 226 6.54 32.01 5.38
N ASP A 227 7.72 32.57 5.16
CA ASP A 227 7.98 34.01 5.15
C ASP A 227 8.04 34.51 3.71
N TYR A 228 7.26 35.53 3.36
CA TYR A 228 7.20 36.06 1.99
C TYR A 228 7.15 37.59 1.96
N THR A 229 7.30 38.16 0.77
CA THR A 229 7.54 39.60 0.51
C THR A 229 8.97 40.08 0.74
N GLY A 230 9.95 39.17 0.79
CA GLY A 230 11.36 39.54 0.80
C GLY A 230 11.81 40.08 -0.56
N ASN A 231 12.86 40.90 -0.58
CA ASN A 231 13.52 41.34 -1.81
C ASN A 231 15.02 41.59 -1.59
N GLY A 232 15.88 40.77 -2.18
CA GLY A 232 17.33 40.89 -1.98
C GLY A 232 17.71 40.79 -0.49
N ALA A 233 18.19 41.89 0.08
CA ALA A 233 18.54 41.98 1.51
C ALA A 233 17.38 42.48 2.41
N ILE A 234 16.19 42.73 1.84
CA ILE A 234 15.01 43.15 2.59
C ILE A 234 14.28 41.91 3.10
N ASP A 235 14.14 41.83 4.41
CA ASP A 235 13.45 40.72 5.06
C ASP A 235 11.94 40.69 4.71
N PRO A 236 11.34 39.49 4.59
CA PRO A 236 9.90 39.30 4.57
C PRO A 236 9.17 40.00 5.71
N THR A 237 8.00 40.59 5.43
CA THR A 237 7.15 41.21 6.47
C THR A 237 5.83 40.48 6.68
N ASN A 238 5.49 39.55 5.78
CA ASN A 238 4.31 38.71 5.89
C ASN A 238 4.74 37.27 6.12
N TYR A 239 3.95 36.54 6.90
CA TYR A 239 4.17 35.12 7.10
C TYR A 239 2.87 34.33 7.25
N VAL A 240 2.99 33.04 6.94
CA VAL A 240 2.02 32.01 7.30
C VAL A 240 2.70 31.10 8.33
N LYS A 241 2.07 30.88 9.47
CA LYS A 241 2.57 30.01 10.54
C LYS A 241 1.65 28.80 10.69
N PHE A 242 2.26 27.62 10.85
CA PHE A 242 1.57 26.36 11.03
C PHE A 242 1.76 25.92 12.48
N HIS A 243 0.67 25.76 13.22
CA HIS A 243 0.70 25.34 14.61
C HIS A 243 0.17 23.91 14.73
N LEU A 244 0.96 23.07 15.38
CA LEU A 244 0.71 21.64 15.49
C LEU A 244 0.20 21.26 16.88
N GLU A 245 -0.43 20.10 16.98
CA GLU A 245 -0.77 19.43 18.24
C GLU A 245 -0.37 17.95 18.18
N SER A 246 -0.14 17.35 19.35
CA SER A 246 0.09 15.91 19.46
C SER A 246 -1.16 15.12 19.09
N ARG A 247 -0.96 13.87 18.68
CA ARG A 247 -2.04 12.92 18.38
C ARG A 247 -1.74 11.55 18.99
N ASP A 248 -2.79 10.80 19.30
CA ASP A 248 -2.66 9.47 19.89
C ASP A 248 -2.39 8.40 18.82
N ASP A 249 -2.96 8.58 17.63
CA ASP A 249 -2.87 7.65 16.49
C ASP A 249 -1.64 7.90 15.61
N ALA A 250 -0.50 8.26 16.21
CA ALA A 250 0.70 8.69 15.48
C ALA A 250 1.30 7.55 14.62
N PRO A 251 1.13 7.57 13.27
CA PRO A 251 1.61 6.49 12.42
C PRO A 251 3.14 6.52 12.32
N ILE A 252 3.74 5.34 12.21
CA ILE A 252 5.15 5.14 11.92
C ILE A 252 5.23 4.58 10.50
N MET A 253 6.17 5.07 9.70
CA MET A 253 6.43 4.55 8.35
C MET A 253 7.92 4.29 8.20
N SER A 254 8.28 3.17 7.59
CA SER A 254 9.69 2.79 7.37
C SER A 254 10.12 2.79 5.91
N THR A 255 9.27 3.28 5.00
CA THR A 255 9.56 3.37 3.56
C THR A 255 10.84 4.14 3.21
N ALA A 256 11.38 4.95 4.12
CA ALA A 256 12.66 5.63 3.95
C ALA A 256 13.88 4.75 4.35
N ASN A 257 13.68 3.48 4.70
CA ASN A 257 14.63 2.57 5.37
C ASN A 257 15.13 3.13 6.71
N PHE A 258 14.32 3.96 7.36
CA PHE A 258 14.41 4.40 8.75
C PHE A 258 13.02 4.84 9.21
N ASP A 259 12.75 4.75 10.52
CA ASP A 259 11.43 5.08 11.06
C ASP A 259 11.14 6.58 11.00
N VAL A 260 9.99 6.92 10.41
CA VAL A 260 9.42 8.27 10.38
C VAL A 260 8.10 8.25 11.14
N LYS A 261 8.07 8.85 12.33
CA LYS A 261 6.84 8.94 13.14
C LYS A 261 6.14 10.28 12.95
N THR A 262 4.90 10.25 12.49
CA THR A 262 4.06 11.45 12.38
C THR A 262 3.35 11.73 13.72
N ALA A 263 4.11 12.18 14.71
CA ALA A 263 3.65 12.45 16.08
C ALA A 263 2.73 13.67 16.23
N TYR A 264 2.67 14.53 15.23
CA TYR A 264 1.90 15.77 15.27
C TYR A 264 0.93 15.90 14.09
N ARG A 265 -0.16 16.64 14.31
CA ARG A 265 -1.11 17.06 13.28
C ARG A 265 -1.35 18.57 13.30
N LEU A 266 -1.71 19.16 12.16
CA LEU A 266 -1.93 20.60 12.02
C LEU A 266 -3.28 21.02 12.61
N LYS A 267 -3.28 21.97 13.56
CA LYS A 267 -4.51 22.49 14.18
C LYS A 267 -4.87 23.92 13.80
N THR A 268 -3.86 24.78 13.56
CA THR A 268 -4.07 26.19 13.22
C THR A 268 -3.14 26.62 12.11
N ILE A 269 -3.68 27.34 11.12
CA ILE A 269 -2.89 28.12 10.17
C ILE A 269 -3.11 29.60 10.47
N GLU A 270 -2.05 30.30 10.85
CA GLU A 270 -2.09 31.71 11.22
C GLU A 270 -1.45 32.57 10.13
N LEU A 271 -2.10 33.67 9.77
CA LEU A 271 -1.62 34.59 8.74
C LEU A 271 -1.45 36.00 9.29
N VAL A 272 -0.24 36.52 9.16
CA VAL A 272 0.17 37.84 9.65
C VAL A 272 0.81 38.62 8.51
N ALA A 273 0.43 39.89 8.37
CA ALA A 273 0.99 40.80 7.38
C ALA A 273 1.46 42.09 8.05
N ASN A 274 2.72 42.47 7.80
CA ASN A 274 3.36 43.63 8.42
C ASN A 274 3.17 43.66 9.94
N GLY A 275 3.32 42.51 10.60
CA GLY A 275 3.14 42.35 12.05
C GLY A 275 1.70 42.43 12.55
N ASN A 276 0.69 42.53 11.67
CA ASN A 276 -0.71 42.58 12.05
C ASN A 276 -1.44 41.28 11.68
N PRO A 277 -2.28 40.73 12.58
CA PRO A 277 -3.20 39.63 12.27
C PRO A 277 -4.05 39.92 11.03
N VAL A 278 -4.15 38.94 10.12
CA VAL A 278 -4.99 39.04 8.91
C VAL A 278 -6.15 38.07 8.99
N ARG A 279 -5.86 36.80 9.25
CA ARG A 279 -6.83 35.71 9.35
C ARG A 279 -6.18 34.50 10.02
N ALA A 280 -7.01 33.56 10.44
CA ALA A 280 -6.56 32.24 10.87
C ALA A 280 -7.51 31.16 10.34
N TYR A 281 -7.02 29.93 10.23
CA TYR A 281 -7.82 28.74 9.94
C TYR A 281 -7.71 27.78 11.10
N LYS A 282 -8.85 27.30 11.60
CA LYS A 282 -8.93 26.25 12.61
C LYS A 282 -9.28 24.94 11.91
N LEU A 283 -8.46 23.92 12.14
CA LEU A 283 -8.71 22.56 11.71
C LEU A 283 -9.20 21.75 12.91
N GLN A 284 -10.26 20.99 12.75
CA GLN A 284 -10.78 20.11 13.80
C GLN A 284 -10.80 18.67 13.31
N TYR A 285 -10.36 17.77 14.18
CA TYR A 285 -10.35 16.32 13.97
C TYR A 285 -11.30 15.66 14.94
N ASP A 286 -11.58 14.38 14.73
CA ASP A 286 -12.29 13.58 15.73
C ASP A 286 -11.54 13.54 17.08
N THR A 287 -12.30 13.58 18.17
CA THR A 287 -11.83 13.54 19.57
C THR A 287 -12.85 12.76 20.40
N ASP A 288 -12.70 11.45 20.62
CA ASP A 288 -13.58 10.72 21.57
C ASP A 288 -12.83 10.28 22.82
N PRO A 289 -13.41 10.49 24.01
CA PRO A 289 -13.04 9.65 25.13
C PRO A 289 -14.10 8.64 25.61
N ASN A 290 -15.41 8.66 25.25
CA ASN A 290 -16.44 7.67 25.67
C ASN A 290 -17.90 7.88 25.10
N THR A 291 -18.13 8.25 23.82
CA THR A 291 -19.46 8.44 23.12
C THR A 291 -20.32 9.64 23.62
N PRO A 292 -21.28 10.27 22.87
CA PRO A 292 -22.11 9.76 21.75
C PRO A 292 -22.47 10.80 20.62
N ASP A 293 -21.75 10.77 19.49
CA ASP A 293 -22.12 11.00 18.05
C ASP A 293 -23.17 12.11 17.61
N PRO A 294 -23.15 12.67 16.36
CA PRO A 294 -22.60 11.94 15.23
C PRO A 294 -21.77 12.62 14.14
N ASP A 295 -20.85 11.84 13.55
CA ASP A 295 -20.65 11.64 12.09
C ASP A 295 -19.22 11.24 11.59
N TYR A 296 -18.44 10.53 12.46
CA TYR A 296 -17.27 9.60 12.19
C TYR A 296 -15.85 10.23 12.05
N SER A 297 -14.71 9.66 12.53
CA SER A 297 -14.17 8.28 12.60
C SER A 297 -13.63 7.85 14.00
N VAL A 298 -14.48 7.23 14.82
CA VAL A 298 -14.13 6.47 16.05
C VAL A 298 -13.77 5.01 15.78
N SER A 299 -13.98 4.56 14.55
CA SER A 299 -13.92 3.15 14.17
C SER A 299 -12.52 2.61 13.97
N THR A 300 -11.67 3.36 13.25
CA THR A 300 -10.31 2.94 12.93
C THR A 300 -9.29 3.47 13.95
N GLY A 301 -9.73 4.40 14.81
CA GLY A 301 -8.87 5.14 15.72
C GLY A 301 -7.93 6.11 15.00
N ARG A 302 -8.11 6.37 13.70
CA ARG A 302 -7.28 7.29 12.91
C ARG A 302 -7.86 8.70 12.91
N SER A 303 -7.00 9.72 12.91
CA SER A 303 -7.42 11.12 12.78
C SER A 303 -7.97 11.37 11.38
N VAL A 304 -9.22 11.81 11.31
CA VAL A 304 -9.88 12.33 10.09
C VAL A 304 -10.20 13.82 10.27
N LEU A 305 -10.02 14.62 9.23
CA LEU A 305 -10.25 16.08 9.29
C LEU A 305 -11.74 16.38 9.15
N MET A 306 -12.40 16.83 10.21
CA MET A 306 -13.85 17.02 10.27
C MET A 306 -14.30 18.41 9.89
N SER A 307 -13.49 19.44 10.16
CA SER A 307 -13.85 20.78 9.76
C SER A 307 -12.65 21.69 9.54
N VAL A 308 -12.86 22.67 8.66
CA VAL A 308 -11.95 23.79 8.46
C VAL A 308 -12.76 25.07 8.54
N GLN A 309 -12.44 25.90 9.53
CA GLN A 309 -13.12 27.17 9.75
C GLN A 309 -12.17 28.35 9.62
N GLN A 310 -12.57 29.34 8.82
CA GLN A 310 -11.83 30.58 8.65
C GLN A 310 -12.29 31.66 9.63
N PHE A 311 -11.30 32.33 10.24
CA PHE A 311 -11.47 33.44 11.16
C PHE A 311 -10.89 34.73 10.55
N GLY A 312 -11.53 35.86 10.83
CA GLY A 312 -11.08 37.19 10.44
C GLY A 312 -9.89 37.68 11.26
N LYS A 313 -9.45 38.91 10.99
CA LYS A 313 -8.30 39.56 11.66
C LYS A 313 -8.41 39.74 13.17
N ASP A 314 -9.62 39.58 13.72
CA ASP A 314 -9.93 39.64 15.15
C ASP A 314 -9.83 38.27 15.82
N TYR A 315 -9.19 37.29 15.17
CA TYR A 315 -8.93 35.99 15.76
C TYR A 315 -8.12 36.11 17.06
N ALA A 316 -8.41 35.23 18.01
CA ALA A 316 -7.62 35.07 19.23
C ALA A 316 -7.12 33.63 19.35
N LEU A 317 -5.85 33.50 19.74
CA LEU A 317 -5.21 32.23 20.05
C LEU A 317 -5.17 32.03 21.56
N ASP A 318 -5.30 30.78 22.01
CA ASP A 318 -4.99 30.39 23.39
C ASP A 318 -3.48 30.21 23.63
N GLY A 319 -3.11 29.76 24.83
CA GLY A 319 -1.70 29.50 25.20
C GLY A 319 -1.03 28.38 24.40
N ASP A 320 -1.83 27.54 23.71
CA ASP A 320 -1.35 26.43 22.89
C ASP A 320 -1.42 26.76 21.39
N ASN A 321 -1.70 28.01 21.00
CA ASN A 321 -1.86 28.48 19.62
C ASN A 321 -3.08 27.89 18.87
N THR A 322 -4.13 27.53 19.60
CA THR A 322 -5.42 27.12 19.03
C THR A 322 -6.32 28.34 18.87
N VAL A 323 -7.03 28.46 17.75
CA VAL A 323 -8.03 29.53 17.57
C VAL A 323 -9.25 29.28 18.47
N ILE A 324 -9.55 30.26 19.34
CA ILE A 324 -10.63 30.17 20.33
C ILE A 324 -11.74 31.23 20.16
N ALA A 325 -11.47 32.33 19.46
CA ALA A 325 -12.45 33.39 19.23
C ALA A 325 -12.11 34.19 17.96
N GLY A 326 -13.07 35.03 17.53
CA GLY A 326 -12.96 35.93 16.38
C GLY A 326 -14.21 35.86 15.49
N SER A 327 -14.33 36.78 14.55
CA SER A 327 -15.38 36.74 13.53
C SER A 327 -15.11 35.60 12.56
N THR A 328 -16.11 34.81 12.20
CA THR A 328 -15.93 33.60 11.38
C THR A 328 -16.71 33.63 10.08
N LEU A 329 -16.18 32.93 9.09
CA LEU A 329 -17.03 32.35 8.04
C LEU A 329 -17.61 31.01 8.54
N PRO A 330 -18.74 30.55 7.96
CA PRO A 330 -19.21 29.21 8.20
C PRO A 330 -18.10 28.18 7.94
N ALA A 331 -18.06 27.14 8.76
CA ALA A 331 -17.09 26.08 8.60
C ALA A 331 -17.42 25.23 7.36
N ILE A 332 -16.37 24.77 6.68
CA ILE A 332 -16.50 23.60 5.80
C ILE A 332 -16.49 22.39 6.73
N GLU A 333 -17.55 21.60 6.68
CA GLU A 333 -17.71 20.38 7.48
C GLU A 333 -17.64 19.17 6.57
N LEU A 334 -16.95 18.13 7.04
CA LEU A 334 -16.64 16.93 6.29
C LEU A 334 -17.20 15.73 7.06
N MET A 335 -17.92 14.87 6.34
CA MET A 335 -18.42 13.60 6.85
C MET A 335 -17.60 12.50 6.19
N HIS A 336 -17.26 11.48 6.98
CA HIS A 336 -16.47 10.36 6.48
C HIS A 336 -17.29 9.07 6.49
N SER A 337 -16.87 8.11 5.69
CA SER A 337 -17.36 6.75 5.76
C SER A 337 -16.99 6.14 7.11
N ALA A 338 -17.98 5.53 7.76
CA ALA A 338 -17.80 4.83 9.02
C ALA A 338 -17.47 3.35 8.76
N GLU A 339 -16.76 2.73 9.70
CA GLU A 339 -16.69 1.28 9.76
C GLU A 339 -18.06 0.73 10.15
N GLU A 340 -18.51 -0.27 9.38
CA GLU A 340 -19.44 -1.23 9.91
C GLU A 340 -18.67 -2.48 10.31
N ASN A 341 -18.59 -2.78 11.60
CA ASN A 341 -17.99 -4.03 12.05
C ASN A 341 -18.92 -5.22 11.74
N GLY A 342 -18.34 -6.33 11.31
CA GLY A 342 -19.05 -7.58 11.07
C GLY A 342 -18.71 -8.22 9.74
N LEU A 343 -19.24 -9.44 9.57
CA LEU A 343 -19.26 -10.13 8.30
C LEU A 343 -20.69 -10.17 7.77
N GLU A 344 -20.84 -9.96 6.48
CA GLU A 344 -22.06 -10.27 5.73
C GLU A 344 -21.86 -11.61 5.01
N GLU A 345 -22.70 -12.60 5.33
CA GLU A 345 -22.63 -13.91 4.69
C GLU A 345 -23.45 -13.93 3.41
N GLN A 346 -22.78 -14.19 2.30
CA GLN A 346 -23.35 -14.33 0.98
C GLN A 346 -23.16 -15.77 0.49
N GLU A 347 -24.21 -16.35 -0.10
CA GLU A 347 -24.13 -17.65 -0.76
C GLU A 347 -23.66 -17.46 -2.21
N TRP A 348 -22.41 -17.84 -2.50
CA TRP A 348 -21.85 -17.72 -3.85
C TRP A 348 -21.88 -19.09 -4.52
N THR A 349 -22.95 -19.35 -5.27
CA THR A 349 -23.12 -20.66 -5.91
C THR A 349 -22.29 -20.78 -7.18
N THR A 350 -21.44 -21.79 -7.24
CA THR A 350 -21.00 -22.39 -8.51
C THR A 350 -21.45 -23.84 -8.53
N THR A 351 -21.96 -24.34 -9.65
CA THR A 351 -22.31 -25.76 -9.81
C THR A 351 -21.04 -26.58 -10.08
N ALA A 352 -20.16 -26.69 -9.09
CA ALA A 352 -18.90 -27.43 -9.25
C ALA A 352 -18.92 -28.75 -8.45
N PRO A 353 -18.98 -29.93 -9.12
CA PRO A 353 -19.01 -31.24 -8.45
C PRO A 353 -17.63 -31.75 -8.01
N TYR A 354 -16.58 -30.93 -7.99
CA TYR A 354 -15.18 -31.40 -7.88
C TYR A 354 -14.47 -30.89 -6.63
N TRP A 355 -14.91 -31.37 -5.48
CA TRP A 355 -14.22 -31.19 -4.20
C TRP A 355 -13.90 -32.54 -3.59
N GLY A 356 -12.72 -32.67 -3.01
CA GLY A 356 -12.26 -33.89 -2.36
C GLY A 356 -10.78 -33.81 -2.02
N ALA A 357 -10.37 -34.55 -0.98
CA ALA A 357 -9.06 -34.50 -0.31
C ALA A 357 -7.78 -34.61 -1.18
N SER A 358 -7.89 -34.77 -2.49
CA SER A 358 -6.78 -34.83 -3.45
C SER A 358 -6.59 -33.56 -4.29
N ASN A 359 -7.43 -32.53 -4.14
CA ASN A 359 -7.32 -31.28 -4.89
C ASN A 359 -6.54 -30.22 -4.09
N LEU A 360 -5.72 -29.45 -4.79
CA LEU A 360 -4.97 -28.32 -4.24
C LEU A 360 -5.62 -27.01 -4.66
N THR A 361 -5.72 -26.07 -3.73
CA THR A 361 -6.44 -24.79 -3.92
C THR A 361 -5.56 -23.63 -3.53
N TYR A 362 -5.63 -22.53 -4.28
CA TYR A 362 -4.81 -21.35 -4.09
C TYR A 362 -5.66 -20.09 -4.26
N VAL A 363 -5.29 -19.04 -3.52
CA VAL A 363 -5.90 -17.71 -3.60
C VAL A 363 -4.91 -16.77 -4.27
N GLY A 364 -5.43 -15.82 -5.03
CA GLY A 364 -4.72 -14.68 -5.60
C GLY A 364 -5.52 -14.10 -6.75
N ASP A 365 -5.26 -12.84 -7.10
CA ASP A 365 -5.85 -12.21 -8.28
C ASP A 365 -5.26 -12.81 -9.57
N PHE A 366 -5.93 -13.82 -10.15
CA PHE A 366 -5.43 -14.51 -11.33
C PHE A 366 -5.75 -13.73 -12.60
N ASP A 367 -6.77 -12.89 -12.63
CA ASP A 367 -7.17 -12.17 -13.83
C ASP A 367 -6.74 -10.71 -13.92
N GLY A 368 -6.20 -10.17 -12.83
CA GLY A 368 -5.70 -8.82 -12.69
C GLY A 368 -6.81 -7.79 -12.53
N ASP A 369 -7.99 -8.17 -12.03
CA ASP A 369 -9.13 -7.27 -11.82
C ASP A 369 -9.18 -6.62 -10.43
N GLY A 370 -8.28 -7.04 -9.54
CA GLY A 370 -8.14 -6.51 -8.18
C GLY A 370 -9.00 -7.23 -7.14
N ASN A 371 -9.81 -8.22 -7.53
CA ASN A 371 -10.40 -9.18 -6.59
C ASN A 371 -9.50 -10.42 -6.46
N ASP A 372 -9.46 -11.01 -5.27
CA ASP A 372 -8.86 -12.32 -5.11
C ASP A 372 -9.75 -13.41 -5.76
N ASP A 373 -9.10 -14.35 -6.42
CA ASP A 373 -9.75 -15.50 -7.06
C ASP A 373 -9.37 -16.81 -6.35
N ILE A 374 -10.00 -17.92 -6.76
CA ILE A 374 -9.62 -19.26 -6.28
C ILE A 374 -9.25 -20.19 -7.44
N ALA A 375 -7.97 -20.55 -7.54
CA ALA A 375 -7.49 -21.59 -8.43
C ALA A 375 -7.59 -22.98 -7.76
N THR A 376 -8.03 -23.99 -8.51
CA THR A 376 -8.09 -25.39 -8.11
C THR A 376 -7.35 -26.26 -9.11
N VAL A 377 -6.33 -26.98 -8.65
CA VAL A 377 -5.65 -28.00 -9.44
C VAL A 377 -6.28 -29.35 -9.14
N LYS A 378 -7.06 -29.86 -10.11
CA LYS A 378 -7.65 -31.19 -10.04
C LYS A 378 -6.66 -32.21 -10.58
N ILE A 379 -6.18 -33.09 -9.71
CA ILE A 379 -5.28 -34.18 -10.09
C ILE A 379 -6.11 -35.31 -10.71
N GLY A 380 -5.90 -35.55 -12.00
CA GLY A 380 -6.56 -36.65 -12.71
C GLY A 380 -5.75 -37.95 -12.66
N ALA A 381 -6.04 -38.86 -13.59
CA ALA A 381 -5.42 -40.19 -13.60
C ALA A 381 -3.90 -40.10 -13.79
N CYS A 382 -3.17 -40.82 -12.93
CA CYS A 382 -1.72 -40.93 -12.97
C CYS A 382 -1.28 -42.13 -13.81
N GLY A 383 -0.47 -41.87 -14.84
CA GLY A 383 0.24 -42.87 -15.62
C GLY A 383 1.74 -42.84 -15.35
N ILE A 384 2.52 -43.59 -16.14
CA ILE A 384 3.99 -43.68 -16.02
C ILE A 384 4.67 -42.31 -16.27
N ILE A 385 4.02 -41.41 -17.01
CA ILE A 385 4.58 -40.12 -17.46
C ILE A 385 4.13 -38.96 -16.53
N GLY A 386 3.24 -39.22 -15.58
CA GLY A 386 2.67 -38.23 -14.67
C GLY A 386 1.14 -38.33 -14.55
N CYS A 387 0.55 -37.44 -13.75
CA CYS A 387 -0.87 -37.25 -13.60
C CYS A 387 -1.35 -36.16 -14.55
N MET A 388 -2.38 -36.45 -15.33
CA MET A 388 -3.05 -35.43 -16.14
C MET A 388 -3.94 -34.61 -15.21
N SER A 389 -3.57 -33.36 -14.98
CA SER A 389 -4.28 -32.44 -14.11
C SER A 389 -4.98 -31.36 -14.93
N THR A 390 -6.08 -30.84 -14.40
CA THR A 390 -6.81 -29.71 -14.98
C THR A 390 -6.82 -28.58 -13.97
N VAL A 391 -6.48 -27.37 -14.40
CA VAL A 391 -6.52 -26.17 -13.57
C VAL A 391 -7.81 -25.42 -13.85
N TRP A 392 -8.59 -25.19 -12.81
CA TRP A 392 -9.83 -24.43 -12.83
C TRP A 392 -9.64 -23.16 -12.01
N VAL A 393 -10.07 -22.03 -12.52
CA VAL A 393 -10.08 -20.76 -11.80
C VAL A 393 -11.52 -20.36 -11.56
N LYS A 394 -11.80 -19.95 -10.32
CA LYS A 394 -13.06 -19.36 -9.90
C LYS A 394 -12.78 -17.87 -9.77
N ARG A 395 -12.97 -17.13 -10.86
CA ARG A 395 -12.78 -15.69 -10.87
C ARG A 395 -13.85 -15.03 -10.02
N SER A 396 -13.45 -14.19 -9.08
CA SER A 396 -14.41 -13.35 -8.37
C SER A 396 -14.87 -12.22 -9.26
N ILE A 397 -16.15 -11.86 -9.17
CA ILE A 397 -16.68 -10.61 -9.76
C ILE A 397 -17.29 -9.70 -8.69
N GLY A 398 -16.90 -9.92 -7.44
CA GLY A 398 -17.27 -9.13 -6.26
C GLY A 398 -18.57 -9.52 -5.56
N ASP A 399 -19.46 -10.26 -6.22
CA ASP A 399 -20.69 -10.79 -5.62
C ASP A 399 -20.92 -12.28 -5.89
N SER A 400 -20.08 -12.90 -6.71
CA SER A 400 -20.18 -14.29 -7.14
C SER A 400 -18.87 -14.75 -7.78
N PHE A 401 -18.76 -16.07 -8.00
CA PHE A 401 -17.64 -16.67 -8.74
C PHE A 401 -18.07 -17.13 -10.14
N ILE A 402 -17.22 -16.90 -11.13
CA ILE A 402 -17.30 -17.53 -12.46
C ILE A 402 -16.24 -18.63 -12.51
N GLU A 403 -16.67 -19.89 -12.66
CA GLU A 403 -15.75 -21.03 -12.77
C GLU A 403 -15.39 -21.32 -14.23
N GLU A 404 -14.09 -21.38 -14.51
CA GLU A 404 -13.54 -21.60 -15.84
C GLU A 404 -12.37 -22.58 -15.81
N ARG A 405 -12.23 -23.39 -16.87
CA ARG A 405 -11.07 -24.27 -17.03
C ARG A 405 -9.99 -23.51 -17.79
N TRP A 406 -8.90 -23.19 -17.11
CA TRP A 406 -7.83 -22.35 -17.67
C TRP A 406 -6.66 -23.14 -18.24
N ALA A 407 -6.42 -24.38 -17.78
CA ALA A 407 -5.30 -25.18 -18.29
C ALA A 407 -5.50 -26.70 -18.17
N ASP A 408 -4.82 -27.42 -19.06
CA ASP A 408 -4.56 -28.86 -18.97
C ASP A 408 -3.07 -29.12 -18.97
N VAL A 409 -2.64 -29.94 -18.03
CA VAL A 409 -1.25 -29.99 -17.66
C VAL A 409 -0.88 -31.39 -17.16
N THR A 410 0.35 -31.83 -17.42
CA THR A 410 0.81 -33.17 -17.01
C THR A 410 1.99 -33.03 -16.05
N PHE A 411 1.84 -33.51 -14.82
CA PHE A 411 2.84 -33.32 -13.77
C PHE A 411 3.23 -34.60 -13.04
N GLY A 412 4.34 -34.55 -12.31
CA GLY A 412 4.86 -35.66 -11.52
C GLY A 412 5.08 -35.33 -10.04
N SER A 413 4.82 -34.09 -9.60
CA SER A 413 4.99 -33.65 -8.22
C SER A 413 3.74 -32.96 -7.67
N TYR A 414 3.65 -32.86 -6.34
CA TYR A 414 2.53 -32.27 -5.59
C TYR A 414 2.75 -30.80 -5.19
N ASN A 415 3.84 -30.17 -5.64
CA ASN A 415 4.22 -28.82 -5.17
C ASN A 415 3.89 -27.76 -6.23
N TYR A 416 3.10 -26.76 -5.83
CA TYR A 416 2.77 -25.59 -6.63
C TYR A 416 2.93 -24.35 -5.79
N TRP A 417 3.27 -23.25 -6.45
CA TRP A 417 3.51 -21.97 -5.81
C TRP A 417 2.84 -20.87 -6.62
N VAL A 418 2.21 -19.93 -5.92
CA VAL A 418 1.55 -18.78 -6.51
C VAL A 418 2.37 -17.53 -6.24
N GLY A 419 2.43 -16.65 -7.24
CA GLY A 419 3.07 -15.35 -7.17
C GLY A 419 3.03 -14.68 -8.54
N ASP A 420 3.21 -13.37 -8.61
CA ASP A 420 3.41 -12.67 -9.89
C ASP A 420 4.87 -12.86 -10.34
N PHE A 421 5.14 -14.00 -10.98
CA PHE A 421 6.50 -14.30 -11.44
C PHE A 421 6.89 -13.41 -12.61
N ASN A 422 5.95 -12.81 -13.34
CA ASN A 422 6.25 -12.12 -14.59
C ASN A 422 6.23 -10.57 -14.48
N GLY A 423 5.69 -10.04 -13.38
CA GLY A 423 5.59 -8.62 -13.06
C GLY A 423 4.46 -7.90 -13.80
N ASP A 424 3.44 -8.61 -14.28
CA ASP A 424 2.28 -8.04 -14.98
C ASP A 424 1.08 -7.77 -14.07
N GLY A 425 1.24 -8.00 -12.78
CA GLY A 425 0.22 -7.82 -11.77
C GLY A 425 -0.67 -9.04 -11.53
N LYS A 426 -0.60 -10.08 -12.37
CA LYS A 426 -1.46 -11.26 -12.23
C LYS A 426 -0.76 -12.34 -11.44
N SER A 427 -1.54 -13.07 -10.66
CA SER A 427 -1.06 -14.28 -10.02
C SER A 427 -0.75 -15.35 -11.08
N ASP A 428 0.46 -15.88 -11.05
CA ASP A 428 0.91 -17.01 -11.86
C ASP A 428 1.02 -18.28 -10.99
N ILE A 429 1.13 -19.46 -11.60
CA ILE A 429 1.37 -20.72 -10.86
C ILE A 429 2.66 -21.40 -11.35
N ALA A 430 3.65 -21.52 -10.47
CA ALA A 430 4.87 -22.28 -10.72
C ALA A 430 4.75 -23.74 -10.25
N TYR A 431 5.33 -24.68 -10.99
CA TYR A 431 5.35 -26.10 -10.65
C TYR A 431 6.58 -26.82 -11.24
N THR A 432 6.93 -27.98 -10.68
CA THR A 432 8.05 -28.79 -11.17
C THR A 432 7.61 -30.05 -11.90
N TRP A 433 8.22 -30.35 -13.06
CA TRP A 433 8.01 -31.59 -13.79
C TRP A 433 9.26 -32.03 -14.55
N THR A 434 9.59 -33.33 -14.52
CA THR A 434 10.77 -33.93 -15.20
C THR A 434 12.09 -33.19 -14.93
N MET A 435 12.30 -32.73 -13.69
CA MET A 435 13.43 -31.87 -13.33
C MET A 435 13.49 -30.58 -14.15
N LYS A 436 12.36 -29.93 -14.38
CA LYS A 436 12.27 -28.56 -14.88
C LYS A 436 11.26 -27.77 -14.06
N LEU A 437 11.50 -26.47 -13.94
CA LEU A 437 10.50 -25.55 -13.43
C LEU A 437 9.70 -24.99 -14.61
N TYR A 438 8.39 -25.00 -14.42
CA TYR A 438 7.44 -24.41 -15.34
C TYR A 438 6.65 -23.34 -14.62
N VAL A 439 6.22 -22.33 -15.38
CA VAL A 439 5.29 -21.30 -14.93
C VAL A 439 4.05 -21.39 -15.82
N LEU A 440 2.89 -21.47 -15.18
CA LEU A 440 1.59 -21.22 -15.78
C LEU A 440 1.33 -19.72 -15.66
N LYS A 441 1.69 -19.00 -16.72
CA LYS A 441 1.49 -17.55 -16.77
C LYS A 441 0.03 -17.24 -17.00
N SER A 442 -0.57 -16.40 -16.17
CA SER A 442 -1.94 -15.95 -16.40
C SER A 442 -2.01 -14.99 -17.59
N THR A 443 -3.10 -15.09 -18.34
CA THR A 443 -3.45 -14.14 -19.41
C THR A 443 -4.67 -13.28 -19.05
N GLY A 444 -5.21 -13.40 -17.84
CA GLY A 444 -6.51 -12.81 -17.49
C GLY A 444 -7.73 -13.74 -17.69
N SER A 445 -7.53 -14.89 -18.33
CA SER A 445 -8.63 -15.79 -18.77
C SER A 445 -8.19 -17.22 -19.07
N SER A 446 -6.89 -17.50 -19.01
CA SER A 446 -6.30 -18.81 -19.26
C SER A 446 -4.88 -18.83 -18.70
N PHE A 447 -4.27 -20.01 -18.62
CA PHE A 447 -2.84 -20.11 -18.37
C PHE A 447 -2.06 -20.57 -19.61
N VAL A 448 -0.91 -19.93 -19.84
CA VAL A 448 0.09 -20.38 -20.80
C VAL A 448 1.22 -21.06 -20.04
N SER A 449 1.46 -22.35 -20.32
CA SER A 449 2.57 -23.08 -19.67
C SER A 449 3.88 -22.86 -20.41
N GLU A 450 4.88 -22.38 -19.69
CA GLU A 450 6.23 -22.17 -20.19
C GLU A 450 7.27 -22.88 -19.31
N SER A 451 8.33 -23.39 -19.91
CA SER A 451 9.48 -23.94 -19.18
C SER A 451 10.50 -22.84 -18.97
N TRP A 452 10.68 -22.43 -17.72
CA TRP A 452 11.56 -21.31 -17.37
C TRP A 452 12.98 -21.75 -16.99
N THR A 453 13.19 -23.03 -16.71
CA THR A 453 14.53 -23.60 -16.49
C THR A 453 14.71 -24.95 -17.16
N ALA A 454 15.91 -25.19 -17.72
CA ALA A 454 16.25 -26.44 -18.39
C ALA A 454 16.59 -27.59 -17.41
N ASN A 455 17.06 -27.26 -16.20
CA ASN A 455 17.36 -28.18 -15.12
C ASN A 455 16.85 -27.60 -13.79
N ALA A 456 15.90 -28.30 -13.17
CA ALA A 456 15.52 -28.14 -11.78
C ALA A 456 16.55 -28.87 -10.89
N GLY A 457 17.83 -28.49 -11.02
CA GLY A 457 18.86 -28.89 -10.08
C GLY A 457 18.69 -28.12 -8.77
N ASN A 458 19.06 -28.73 -7.63
CA ASN A 458 19.09 -28.10 -6.30
C ASN A 458 17.74 -27.60 -5.72
N TRP A 459 16.63 -28.26 -6.05
CA TRP A 459 15.34 -28.06 -5.36
C TRP A 459 15.29 -28.75 -3.99
N GLY A 460 16.43 -28.90 -3.30
CA GLY A 460 16.59 -29.79 -2.16
C GLY A 460 16.21 -31.25 -2.48
N GLY A 461 16.59 -32.21 -1.63
CA GLY A 461 16.06 -33.56 -1.75
C GLY A 461 14.55 -33.61 -1.46
N THR A 462 14.05 -34.80 -1.12
CA THR A 462 12.63 -35.09 -0.79
C THR A 462 11.99 -34.22 0.31
N ILE A 463 12.72 -33.27 0.92
CA ILE A 463 12.26 -32.29 1.92
C ILE A 463 12.92 -30.93 1.62
N ALA A 464 12.40 -30.21 0.64
CA ALA A 464 12.85 -28.86 0.33
C ALA A 464 11.83 -27.83 0.77
N TYR A 465 12.30 -26.85 1.52
CA TYR A 465 11.51 -25.67 1.86
C TYR A 465 11.61 -24.70 0.70
N VAL A 466 10.52 -24.55 -0.04
CA VAL A 466 10.38 -23.58 -1.11
C VAL A 466 9.58 -22.40 -0.59
N ARG A 467 10.04 -21.19 -0.91
CA ARG A 467 9.45 -19.94 -0.44
C ARG A 467 9.37 -18.97 -1.61
N ILE A 468 8.33 -18.16 -1.61
CA ILE A 468 8.05 -17.17 -2.64
C ILE A 468 8.05 -15.80 -1.97
N GLY A 469 8.67 -14.82 -2.62
CA GLY A 469 8.73 -13.43 -2.19
C GLY A 469 9.54 -12.60 -3.18
N ASP A 470 9.36 -11.29 -3.20
CA ASP A 470 10.19 -10.36 -3.96
C ASP A 470 11.49 -10.08 -3.20
N PHE A 471 12.42 -11.03 -3.25
CA PHE A 471 13.67 -10.93 -2.49
C PHE A 471 14.58 -9.82 -3.02
N ASN A 472 14.37 -9.32 -4.24
CA ASN A 472 15.26 -8.32 -4.84
C ASN A 472 14.63 -6.92 -4.98
N GLY A 473 13.34 -6.78 -4.70
CA GLY A 473 12.59 -5.53 -4.72
C GLY A 473 12.21 -5.07 -6.12
N ASP A 474 12.31 -5.92 -7.16
CA ASP A 474 12.04 -5.53 -8.54
C ASP A 474 10.55 -5.61 -8.94
N GLY A 475 9.68 -5.94 -7.98
CA GLY A 475 8.24 -6.10 -8.14
C GLY A 475 7.81 -7.45 -8.70
N LYS A 476 8.71 -8.45 -8.78
CA LYS A 476 8.38 -9.81 -9.21
C LYS A 476 8.58 -10.81 -8.09
N SER A 477 7.76 -11.85 -8.09
CA SER A 477 7.95 -12.99 -7.20
C SER A 477 9.20 -13.79 -7.59
N ASP A 478 10.11 -13.95 -6.64
CA ASP A 478 11.27 -14.84 -6.72
C ASP A 478 11.00 -16.16 -5.98
N ILE A 479 11.88 -17.16 -6.17
CA ILE A 479 11.77 -18.45 -5.50
C ILE A 479 13.05 -18.75 -4.73
N SER A 480 12.96 -18.97 -3.40
CA SER A 480 14.10 -19.48 -2.63
C SER A 480 13.91 -20.93 -2.21
N THR A 481 15.01 -21.69 -2.22
CA THR A 481 15.04 -23.12 -1.91
C THR A 481 16.23 -23.46 -1.02
N THR A 482 16.05 -24.37 -0.05
CA THR A 482 17.13 -24.85 0.83
C THR A 482 17.41 -26.34 0.60
N SER A 483 18.68 -26.71 0.40
CA SER A 483 19.11 -28.13 0.32
C SER A 483 19.32 -28.73 1.71
N GLY A 484 18.75 -29.92 1.94
CA GLY A 484 18.92 -30.65 3.20
C GLY A 484 20.35 -31.17 3.36
N GLY A 485 21.12 -30.60 4.29
CA GLY A 485 22.41 -31.13 4.76
C GLY A 485 23.51 -30.09 4.92
N ASP A 486 23.61 -29.13 3.99
CA ASP A 486 24.53 -28.00 4.04
C ASP A 486 23.79 -26.67 4.28
N GLY A 487 22.48 -26.65 4.04
CA GLY A 487 21.55 -25.55 4.24
C GLY A 487 21.89 -24.26 3.49
N THR A 488 22.61 -24.41 2.38
CA THR A 488 22.74 -23.39 1.34
C THR A 488 21.35 -22.93 0.89
N ILE A 489 21.15 -21.61 0.80
CA ILE A 489 19.94 -21.02 0.23
C ILE A 489 20.24 -20.59 -1.19
N TRP A 490 19.49 -21.17 -2.11
CA TRP A 490 19.48 -20.83 -3.52
C TRP A 490 18.30 -19.93 -3.77
N VAL A 491 18.53 -18.78 -4.40
CA VAL A 491 17.49 -17.89 -4.88
C VAL A 491 17.44 -17.99 -6.39
N LYS A 492 16.23 -18.17 -6.91
CA LYS A 492 15.89 -18.20 -8.32
C LYS A 492 15.17 -16.88 -8.56
N ARG A 493 15.92 -15.86 -8.98
CA ARG A 493 15.39 -14.53 -9.26
C ARG A 493 14.61 -14.54 -10.56
N SER A 494 13.42 -13.98 -10.56
CA SER A 494 12.62 -13.87 -11.75
C SER A 494 13.12 -12.73 -12.65
N THR A 495 13.30 -13.05 -13.93
CA THR A 495 13.56 -12.06 -14.98
C THR A 495 12.30 -11.61 -15.70
N GLY A 496 11.14 -12.18 -15.32
CA GLY A 496 9.85 -12.02 -16.00
C GLY A 496 9.57 -13.05 -17.11
N TYR A 497 10.58 -13.79 -17.53
CA TYR A 497 10.49 -14.80 -18.60
C TYR A 497 11.30 -16.07 -18.33
N SER A 498 12.12 -16.05 -17.27
CA SER A 498 12.99 -17.15 -16.85
C SER A 498 13.46 -16.90 -15.41
N PHE A 499 14.10 -17.89 -14.78
CA PHE A 499 14.75 -17.71 -13.49
C PHE A 499 16.27 -17.74 -13.60
N GLU A 500 16.93 -16.78 -12.96
CA GLU A 500 18.37 -16.77 -12.72
C GLU A 500 18.67 -17.39 -11.36
N GLU A 501 19.44 -18.47 -11.33
CA GLU A 501 19.77 -19.17 -10.08
C GLU A 501 21.08 -18.66 -9.49
N GLU A 502 21.03 -18.25 -8.23
CA GLU A 502 22.13 -17.69 -7.46
C GLU A 502 22.19 -18.32 -6.06
N VAL A 503 23.39 -18.34 -5.48
CA VAL A 503 23.59 -18.73 -4.09
C VAL A 503 23.66 -17.47 -3.25
N TRP A 504 22.68 -17.28 -2.38
CA TRP A 504 22.60 -16.09 -1.53
C TRP A 504 23.15 -16.31 -0.12
N THR A 505 23.29 -17.58 0.31
CA THR A 505 24.10 -17.92 1.49
C THR A 505 24.65 -19.35 1.41
N THR A 506 25.90 -19.53 1.84
CA THR A 506 26.65 -20.80 1.85
C THR A 506 26.96 -21.32 3.24
N THR A 507 26.65 -20.56 4.30
CA THR A 507 26.95 -20.98 5.67
C THR A 507 25.87 -21.91 6.17
N ALA A 508 26.30 -23.07 6.68
CA ALA A 508 25.44 -24.04 7.32
C ALA A 508 24.49 -23.34 8.29
N PRO A 509 23.19 -23.34 7.98
CA PRO A 509 22.21 -22.85 8.91
C PRO A 509 22.40 -23.62 10.23
N THR A 510 22.29 -22.96 11.40
CA THR A 510 21.94 -23.60 12.68
C THR A 510 20.58 -24.37 12.66
N TRP A 511 20.06 -24.68 11.47
CA TRP A 511 18.68 -25.02 11.15
C TRP A 511 18.57 -26.41 10.54
N GLY A 512 17.96 -27.34 11.27
CA GLY A 512 17.45 -28.59 10.71
C GLY A 512 16.05 -28.37 10.10
N ALA A 513 15.55 -29.37 9.39
CA ALA A 513 14.21 -29.46 8.80
C ALA A 513 13.03 -29.46 9.82
N SER A 514 13.22 -28.89 11.00
CA SER A 514 12.23 -28.80 12.07
C SER A 514 11.84 -27.35 12.41
N ASN A 515 12.46 -26.36 11.76
CA ASN A 515 12.26 -24.94 12.06
C ASN A 515 11.14 -24.34 11.19
N ARG A 516 10.39 -23.38 11.74
CA ARG A 516 9.31 -22.68 11.02
C ARG A 516 9.90 -21.48 10.26
N THR A 517 9.45 -21.27 9.03
CA THR A 517 9.98 -20.22 8.14
C THR A 517 8.84 -19.31 7.69
N PHE A 518 9.11 -18.01 7.63
CA PHE A 518 8.17 -16.95 7.29
C PHE A 518 8.82 -16.01 6.28
N ILE A 519 8.00 -15.42 5.41
CA ILE A 519 8.40 -14.46 4.39
C ILE A 519 7.64 -13.17 4.60
N GLY A 520 8.30 -12.06 4.31
CA GLY A 520 7.77 -10.70 4.33
C GLY A 520 8.92 -9.71 4.52
N ASP A 521 8.68 -8.45 4.22
CA ASP A 521 9.61 -7.34 4.46
C ASP A 521 9.72 -7.07 5.97
N PHE A 522 10.67 -7.72 6.64
CA PHE A 522 10.81 -7.62 8.10
C PHE A 522 11.58 -6.35 8.49
N ASP A 523 12.45 -5.83 7.62
CA ASP A 523 13.24 -4.61 7.88
C ASP A 523 12.62 -3.30 7.38
N GLY A 524 11.60 -3.39 6.53
CA GLY A 524 10.85 -2.27 5.96
C GLY A 524 11.55 -1.62 4.77
N ASP A 525 12.51 -2.29 4.14
CA ASP A 525 13.30 -1.75 3.03
C ASP A 525 12.66 -1.93 1.64
N GLY A 526 11.50 -2.60 1.59
CA GLY A 526 10.74 -2.91 0.39
C GLY A 526 11.12 -4.23 -0.30
N LYS A 527 11.99 -5.05 0.31
CA LYS A 527 12.32 -6.41 -0.17
C LYS A 527 11.81 -7.44 0.81
N ASP A 528 11.40 -8.60 0.29
CA ASP A 528 11.03 -9.69 1.16
C ASP A 528 12.27 -10.31 1.83
N ASP A 529 12.12 -10.61 3.11
CA ASP A 529 13.13 -11.26 3.95
C ASP A 529 12.70 -12.67 4.33
N ILE A 530 13.58 -13.38 5.04
CA ILE A 530 13.27 -14.71 5.57
C ILE A 530 13.46 -14.74 7.08
N ALA A 531 12.37 -14.71 7.83
CA ALA A 531 12.38 -15.01 9.26
C ALA A 531 12.28 -16.52 9.51
N THR A 532 13.02 -17.00 10.50
CA THR A 532 12.97 -18.41 10.91
C THR A 532 12.94 -18.55 12.42
N VAL A 533 12.10 -19.47 12.90
CA VAL A 533 11.88 -19.74 14.32
C VAL A 533 12.35 -21.14 14.68
N LYS A 534 13.29 -21.20 15.64
CA LYS A 534 13.79 -22.44 16.22
C LYS A 534 13.16 -22.67 17.58
N LEU A 535 12.50 -23.81 17.76
CA LEU A 535 11.92 -24.19 19.05
C LEU A 535 12.91 -25.05 19.84
N GLN A 536 13.48 -24.48 20.91
CA GLN A 536 14.41 -25.20 21.78
C GLN A 536 13.74 -25.65 23.08
N LEU A 537 13.90 -26.92 23.45
CA LEU A 537 13.40 -27.45 24.72
C LEU A 537 14.17 -26.84 25.90
N PHE A 538 13.46 -26.31 26.89
CA PHE A 538 13.99 -25.69 28.10
C PHE A 538 13.29 -26.28 29.33
N CYS A 539 14.05 -26.83 30.30
CA CYS A 539 13.50 -27.66 31.39
C CYS A 539 13.89 -27.25 32.82
N VAL A 540 14.42 -26.04 33.06
CA VAL A 540 14.98 -25.67 34.38
C VAL A 540 13.93 -25.47 35.49
N LEU A 541 12.68 -25.13 35.13
CA LEU A 541 11.54 -24.92 36.06
C LEU A 541 10.24 -25.62 35.59
N GLY A 542 10.39 -26.66 34.76
CA GLY A 542 9.32 -27.29 33.97
C GLY A 542 9.69 -27.28 32.48
N CYS A 543 9.35 -28.34 31.73
CA CYS A 543 9.73 -28.46 30.32
C CYS A 543 8.77 -27.69 29.40
N GLY A 544 9.31 -26.72 28.66
CA GLY A 544 8.62 -25.98 27.61
C GLY A 544 9.53 -25.72 26.40
N TYR A 545 9.00 -25.15 25.33
CA TYR A 545 9.83 -24.67 24.22
C TYR A 545 10.16 -23.17 24.42
N VAL A 546 11.27 -22.71 23.87
CA VAL A 546 11.62 -21.30 23.74
C VAL A 546 11.85 -21.06 22.24
N PRO A 547 11.08 -20.17 21.58
CA PRO A 547 11.35 -19.81 20.21
C PRO A 547 12.55 -18.87 20.17
N THR A 548 13.54 -19.16 19.32
CA THR A 548 14.60 -18.20 18.97
C THR A 548 14.33 -17.72 17.55
N PHE A 549 14.29 -16.40 17.38
CA PHE A 549 14.00 -15.75 16.11
C PHE A 549 15.29 -15.28 15.46
N TRP A 550 15.43 -15.61 14.19
CA TRP A 550 16.48 -15.07 13.34
C TRP A 550 15.86 -14.60 12.05
N VAL A 551 16.44 -13.57 11.47
CA VAL A 551 16.00 -13.03 10.20
C VAL A 551 17.19 -12.98 9.25
N LYS A 552 16.89 -13.24 7.99
CA LYS A 552 17.80 -13.16 6.87
C LYS A 552 17.32 -12.00 6.01
N HIS A 553 17.93 -10.84 6.24
CA HIS A 553 17.60 -9.60 5.54
C HIS A 553 18.14 -9.67 4.13
N SER A 554 17.30 -9.34 3.16
CA SER A 554 17.73 -9.24 1.78
C SER A 554 18.36 -7.88 1.51
N ASN A 555 19.55 -7.88 0.91
CA ASN A 555 20.09 -6.67 0.29
C ASN A 555 19.90 -6.66 -1.24
N GLY A 556 19.02 -7.51 -1.75
CA GLY A 556 18.72 -7.69 -3.18
C GLY A 556 19.70 -8.56 -3.96
N SER A 557 20.78 -9.03 -3.33
CA SER A 557 21.75 -9.96 -3.97
C SER A 557 22.27 -11.06 -3.05
N SER A 558 21.97 -10.99 -1.75
CA SER A 558 22.38 -11.93 -0.73
C SER A 558 21.51 -11.77 0.53
N PHE A 559 21.56 -12.77 1.41
CA PHE A 559 20.92 -12.69 2.71
C PHE A 559 21.96 -12.44 3.82
N ILE A 560 21.68 -11.47 4.68
CA ILE A 560 22.44 -11.20 5.91
C ILE A 560 21.68 -11.81 7.09
N GLU A 561 22.25 -12.83 7.72
CA GLU A 561 21.61 -13.53 8.84
C GLU A 561 21.94 -12.88 10.19
N GLU A 562 20.89 -12.53 10.94
CA GLU A 562 21.01 -11.95 12.27
C GLU A 562 20.04 -12.62 13.25
N LYS A 563 20.48 -12.74 14.52
CA LYS A 563 19.59 -13.17 15.59
C LYS A 563 18.85 -11.97 16.14
N TRP A 564 17.54 -11.96 15.96
CA TRP A 564 16.69 -10.83 16.34
C TRP A 564 16.07 -10.96 17.73
N SER A 565 15.92 -12.18 18.25
CA SER A 565 15.45 -12.37 19.63
C SER A 565 15.75 -13.77 20.17
N ASP A 566 16.22 -13.83 21.43
CA ASP A 566 16.02 -15.01 22.27
C ASP A 566 14.60 -14.89 22.83
N GLY A 567 13.65 -15.60 22.23
CA GLY A 567 12.25 -15.44 22.58
C GLY A 567 11.92 -15.84 24.02
N PHE A 568 10.64 -15.85 24.34
CA PHE A 568 10.17 -16.08 25.69
C PHE A 568 10.01 -17.57 26.01
N PRO A 569 10.13 -18.00 27.27
CA PRO A 569 9.64 -19.31 27.68
C PRO A 569 8.12 -19.36 27.48
N PHE A 570 7.64 -20.30 26.65
CA PHE A 570 6.22 -20.60 26.62
C PHE A 570 5.82 -21.01 28.05
N PRO A 571 4.83 -20.37 28.70
CA PRO A 571 4.24 -20.97 29.88
C PRO A 571 3.79 -22.37 29.46
N LEU A 572 4.25 -23.37 30.22
CA LEU A 572 4.15 -24.80 29.95
C LEU A 572 3.03 -25.12 28.95
N LEU A 573 3.40 -25.66 27.77
CA LEU A 573 2.43 -26.42 26.99
C LEU A 573 1.74 -27.36 27.99
N PRO A 574 0.41 -27.32 28.17
CA PRO A 574 -0.23 -28.44 28.83
C PRO A 574 0.18 -29.65 27.99
N TYR A 575 0.82 -30.61 28.65
CA TYR A 575 1.49 -31.80 28.11
C TYR A 575 0.57 -32.72 27.25
N ASN A 576 -0.62 -32.24 26.87
CA ASN A 576 -1.71 -32.95 26.20
C ASN A 576 -1.98 -32.47 24.76
N GLY A 577 -0.98 -31.98 24.01
CA GLY A 577 -1.12 -31.86 22.54
C GLY A 577 -1.93 -30.66 22.03
N GLY A 578 -1.68 -29.44 22.54
CA GLY A 578 -2.17 -28.20 21.93
C GLY A 578 -1.46 -27.86 20.61
N THR A 579 -2.15 -27.13 19.73
CA THR A 579 -1.63 -26.68 18.42
C THR A 579 -1.02 -25.28 18.56
N ILE A 580 0.13 -25.03 17.92
CA ILE A 580 0.72 -23.69 17.81
C ILE A 580 0.49 -23.20 16.39
N MET A 581 -0.18 -22.06 16.26
CA MET A 581 -0.38 -21.35 15.01
C MET A 581 0.54 -20.13 14.97
N TRP A 582 1.06 -19.86 13.78
CA TRP A 582 1.91 -18.72 13.51
C TRP A 582 1.29 -17.93 12.38
N PHE A 583 1.28 -16.62 12.51
CA PHE A 583 0.77 -15.68 11.54
C PHE A 583 1.84 -14.64 11.25
N VAL A 584 1.80 -14.11 10.02
CA VAL A 584 2.65 -13.03 9.55
C VAL A 584 1.73 -11.93 9.03
N GLY A 585 2.18 -10.69 9.16
CA GLY A 585 1.45 -9.51 8.71
C GLY A 585 1.94 -8.27 9.46
N ASP A 586 1.57 -7.09 9.01
CA ASP A 586 1.87 -5.83 9.69
C ASP A 586 0.83 -5.60 10.79
N PHE A 587 1.09 -6.07 12.01
CA PHE A 587 0.12 -6.00 13.12
C PHE A 587 0.06 -4.59 13.73
N ASN A 588 1.10 -3.76 13.59
CA ASN A 588 1.16 -2.40 14.13
C ASN A 588 0.93 -1.28 13.11
N GLY A 589 0.87 -1.61 11.83
CA GLY A 589 0.67 -0.66 10.73
C GLY A 589 1.91 0.20 10.45
N ASP A 590 3.12 -0.29 10.78
CA ASP A 590 4.36 0.48 10.60
C ASP A 590 5.06 0.26 9.26
N GLY A 591 4.48 -0.60 8.42
CA GLY A 591 4.99 -1.00 7.12
C GLY A 591 6.01 -2.14 7.16
N LYS A 592 6.31 -2.72 8.34
CA LYS A 592 7.15 -3.91 8.48
C LYS A 592 6.29 -5.15 8.75
N THR A 593 6.83 -6.29 8.38
CA THR A 593 6.22 -7.59 8.68
C THR A 593 6.52 -7.97 10.13
N ASP A 594 5.47 -8.35 10.86
CA ASP A 594 5.55 -8.87 12.21
C ASP A 594 5.24 -10.38 12.25
N ILE A 595 5.49 -11.03 13.38
CA ILE A 595 5.10 -12.44 13.60
C ILE A 595 4.21 -12.55 14.83
N ALA A 596 2.97 -12.99 14.64
CA ALA A 596 2.10 -13.37 15.75
C ALA A 596 2.13 -14.89 15.97
N VAL A 597 2.13 -15.29 17.23
CA VAL A 597 2.00 -16.69 17.64
C VAL A 597 0.77 -16.84 18.52
N ALA A 598 -0.11 -17.76 18.13
CA ALA A 598 -1.27 -18.17 18.90
C ALA A 598 -1.08 -19.63 19.32
N SER A 599 -0.94 -19.89 20.62
CA SER A 599 -0.88 -21.26 21.13
C SER A 599 -2.21 -21.68 21.75
N GLY A 600 -2.74 -22.86 21.39
CA GLY A 600 -3.81 -23.50 22.16
C GLY A 600 -4.40 -24.82 21.69
N GLN A 601 -5.10 -25.49 22.61
CA GLN A 601 -6.11 -26.51 22.32
C GLN A 601 -7.44 -25.81 21.95
N THR A 602 -8.44 -26.56 21.48
CA THR A 602 -9.81 -26.05 21.34
C THR A 602 -10.21 -25.33 22.63
N GLY A 603 -10.41 -24.03 22.55
CA GLY A 603 -10.76 -23.18 23.67
C GLY A 603 -9.61 -22.64 24.55
N PHE A 604 -8.42 -22.48 23.99
CA PHE A 604 -7.28 -21.81 24.62
C PHE A 604 -6.57 -20.92 23.60
N ILE A 605 -6.20 -19.69 23.96
CA ILE A 605 -5.32 -18.84 23.15
C ILE A 605 -4.46 -17.94 24.04
N ILE A 606 -3.16 -17.91 23.76
CA ILE A 606 -2.26 -16.82 24.13
C ILE A 606 -1.74 -16.27 22.81
N VAL A 607 -2.04 -15.00 22.49
CA VAL A 607 -1.43 -14.29 21.36
C VAL A 607 -0.26 -13.47 21.86
N ARG A 608 0.92 -13.75 21.30
CA ARG A 608 2.09 -12.88 21.42
C ARG A 608 2.50 -12.42 20.04
N VAL A 609 2.90 -11.16 19.96
CA VAL A 609 3.42 -10.57 18.73
C VAL A 609 4.90 -10.31 18.94
N ALA A 610 5.71 -10.89 18.07
CA ALA A 610 7.09 -10.51 17.85
C ALA A 610 7.07 -9.38 16.83
N ARG A 611 6.97 -8.15 17.33
CA ARG A 611 6.91 -6.94 16.53
C ARG A 611 8.30 -6.57 16.03
N SER A 612 8.44 -6.39 14.72
CA SER A 612 9.67 -5.98 14.10
C SER A 612 10.00 -4.54 14.44
N THR A 613 11.28 -4.25 14.65
CA THR A 613 11.82 -2.88 14.69
C THR A 613 12.72 -2.61 13.49
N GLY A 614 12.76 -3.53 12.53
CA GLY A 614 13.70 -3.58 11.42
C GLY A 614 15.14 -3.97 11.74
N ALA A 615 15.44 -4.26 13.01
CA ALA A 615 16.74 -4.79 13.43
C ALA A 615 16.64 -5.82 14.57
N ALA A 616 15.46 -5.99 15.15
CA ALA A 616 15.18 -6.92 16.22
C ALA A 616 13.68 -7.21 16.29
N PHE A 617 13.30 -8.24 17.05
CA PHE A 617 11.92 -8.45 17.45
C PHE A 617 11.72 -8.04 18.91
N ILE A 618 10.77 -7.13 19.15
CA ILE A 618 10.24 -6.86 20.48
C ILE A 618 9.04 -7.78 20.68
N ILE A 619 9.10 -8.64 21.69
CA ILE A 619 8.03 -9.62 21.93
C ILE A 619 7.11 -9.14 23.04
N GLU A 620 5.81 -9.08 22.72
CA GLU A 620 4.80 -8.48 23.58
C GLU A 620 3.56 -9.39 23.69
N ASP A 621 2.93 -9.41 24.86
CA ASP A 621 1.63 -10.05 25.07
C ASP A 621 0.53 -9.12 24.54
N TRP A 622 -0.16 -9.51 23.47
CA TRP A 622 -1.17 -8.66 22.81
C TRP A 622 -2.61 -9.00 23.19
N MET A 623 -2.82 -9.91 24.14
CA MET A 623 -4.16 -10.19 24.67
C MET A 623 -4.64 -9.09 25.64
N PRO A 624 -5.95 -8.79 25.70
CA PRO A 624 -6.52 -7.77 26.60
C PRO A 624 -6.17 -8.00 28.08
N THR A 625 -6.06 -9.26 28.48
CA THR A 625 -5.63 -9.67 29.82
C THR A 625 -4.48 -10.68 29.69
N PRO A 626 -3.27 -10.38 30.22
CA PRO A 626 -2.15 -11.29 30.18
C PRO A 626 -2.50 -12.64 30.83
N GLY A 627 -2.31 -13.74 30.10
CA GLY A 627 -2.64 -15.08 30.57
C GLY A 627 -4.15 -15.41 30.60
N SER A 628 -5.01 -14.57 30.01
CA SER A 628 -6.42 -14.91 29.79
C SER A 628 -6.57 -16.00 28.73
N TYR A 629 -7.61 -16.81 28.87
CA TYR A 629 -7.93 -17.96 28.05
C TYR A 629 -9.27 -17.73 27.36
N ASP A 630 -9.39 -18.17 26.10
CA ASP A 630 -10.62 -18.03 25.33
C ASP A 630 -11.13 -19.36 24.80
N SER A 631 -12.27 -19.81 25.33
CA SER A 631 -12.90 -21.08 24.96
C SER A 631 -13.36 -21.16 23.50
N ASN A 632 -13.32 -20.04 22.78
CA ASN A 632 -13.90 -19.93 21.44
C ASN A 632 -12.86 -20.01 20.32
N TRP A 633 -11.56 -20.07 20.65
CA TRP A 633 -10.50 -20.23 19.66
C TRP A 633 -10.46 -21.63 19.05
N ASN A 634 -10.39 -21.69 17.72
CA ASN A 634 -10.22 -22.93 16.97
C ASN A 634 -9.01 -22.84 16.04
N ALA A 635 -7.89 -23.42 16.48
CA ALA A 635 -6.64 -23.43 15.71
C ALA A 635 -6.74 -24.11 14.33
N SER A 636 -7.78 -24.92 14.07
CA SER A 636 -7.98 -25.53 12.75
C SER A 636 -8.55 -24.56 11.72
N TYR A 637 -9.09 -23.42 12.18
CA TYR A 637 -9.74 -22.41 11.37
C TYR A 637 -9.37 -21.04 11.91
N ALA A 638 -8.12 -20.63 11.69
CA ALA A 638 -7.61 -19.35 12.14
C ALA A 638 -6.80 -18.67 11.04
N TRP A 639 -6.96 -17.36 10.90
CA TRP A 639 -6.43 -16.54 9.82
C TRP A 639 -5.93 -15.21 10.33
N ALA A 640 -5.11 -14.57 9.50
CA ALA A 640 -4.69 -13.20 9.65
C ALA A 640 -5.09 -12.42 8.39
N GLY A 641 -5.43 -11.16 8.55
CA GLY A 641 -5.85 -10.26 7.47
C GLY A 641 -6.38 -8.95 8.04
N ASP A 642 -6.45 -7.89 7.23
CA ASP A 642 -7.05 -6.61 7.63
C ASP A 642 -8.57 -6.70 7.39
N PHE A 643 -9.33 -7.15 8.40
CA PHE A 643 -10.77 -7.38 8.25
C PHE A 643 -11.59 -6.08 8.33
N ASN A 644 -10.98 -4.98 8.77
CA ASN A 644 -11.68 -3.72 8.97
C ASN A 644 -11.19 -2.57 8.08
N GLY A 645 -10.10 -2.76 7.34
CA GLY A 645 -9.52 -1.78 6.41
C GLY A 645 -8.69 -0.71 7.11
N ASP A 646 -8.27 -0.93 8.37
CA ASP A 646 -7.52 0.04 9.16
C ASP A 646 -5.99 -0.04 8.96
N GLY A 647 -5.56 -0.80 7.95
CA GLY A 647 -4.18 -0.99 7.53
C GLY A 647 -3.35 -1.81 8.50
N LYS A 648 -3.95 -2.42 9.52
CA LYS A 648 -3.29 -3.35 10.44
C LYS A 648 -3.84 -4.74 10.25
N THR A 649 -2.98 -5.72 10.43
CA THR A 649 -3.37 -7.12 10.39
C THR A 649 -4.12 -7.47 11.66
N ASP A 650 -5.29 -8.07 11.50
CA ASP A 650 -6.10 -8.64 12.56
C ASP A 650 -5.95 -10.17 12.60
N LEU A 651 -6.52 -10.81 13.61
CA LEU A 651 -6.65 -12.28 13.65
C LEU A 651 -8.12 -12.69 13.69
N ALA A 652 -8.49 -13.73 12.96
CA ALA A 652 -9.83 -14.29 13.01
C ALA A 652 -9.79 -15.80 13.27
N THR A 653 -10.81 -16.33 13.93
CA THR A 653 -11.09 -17.76 13.99
C THR A 653 -12.58 -17.99 13.87
N ALA A 654 -13.01 -19.20 13.52
CA ALA A 654 -14.41 -19.52 13.73
C ALA A 654 -14.66 -20.93 14.28
N SER A 655 -15.78 -21.02 14.99
CA SER A 655 -16.15 -22.18 15.78
C SER A 655 -17.67 -22.18 15.97
N GLY A 656 -18.32 -23.33 15.73
CA GLY A 656 -19.76 -23.50 15.97
C GLY A 656 -20.67 -22.49 15.25
N GLY A 657 -20.34 -22.11 14.02
CA GLY A 657 -21.11 -21.11 13.26
C GLY A 657 -20.71 -19.65 13.49
N THR A 658 -19.87 -19.35 14.49
CA THR A 658 -19.52 -17.97 14.88
C THR A 658 -18.09 -17.63 14.51
N THR A 659 -17.88 -16.46 13.92
CA THR A 659 -16.55 -15.87 13.71
C THR A 659 -16.20 -14.94 14.85
N TRP A 660 -14.98 -15.09 15.35
CA TRP A 660 -14.39 -14.28 16.40
C TRP A 660 -13.19 -13.56 15.78
N VAL A 661 -13.17 -12.24 15.92
CA VAL A 661 -12.12 -11.40 15.36
C VAL A 661 -11.40 -10.71 16.51
N TRP A 662 -10.08 -10.72 16.46
CA TRP A 662 -9.18 -10.01 17.35
C TRP A 662 -8.59 -8.86 16.53
N ARG A 663 -9.19 -7.69 16.71
CA ARG A 663 -8.81 -6.47 16.01
C ARG A 663 -7.56 -5.87 16.59
N SER A 664 -6.59 -5.52 15.77
CA SER A 664 -5.37 -4.86 16.19
C SER A 664 -5.58 -3.35 16.31
N ASN A 665 -5.21 -2.78 17.46
CA ASN A 665 -5.03 -1.32 17.59
C ASN A 665 -3.56 -0.90 17.41
N GLY A 666 -2.70 -1.83 17.01
CA GLY A 666 -1.26 -1.67 16.86
C GLY A 666 -0.41 -1.86 18.11
N SER A 667 -1.03 -2.22 19.23
CA SER A 667 -0.31 -2.58 20.48
C SER A 667 -0.95 -3.73 21.26
N LYS A 668 -2.26 -3.97 21.04
CA LYS A 668 -3.08 -5.02 21.62
C LYS A 668 -4.17 -5.43 20.64
N PHE A 669 -4.72 -6.61 20.87
CA PHE A 669 -5.95 -7.06 20.25
C PHE A 669 -7.17 -6.76 21.12
N SER A 670 -8.25 -6.27 20.52
CA SER A 670 -9.60 -6.27 21.09
C SER A 670 -10.43 -7.39 20.46
N LYS A 671 -11.11 -8.18 21.29
CA LYS A 671 -11.94 -9.29 20.81
C LYS A 671 -13.34 -8.81 20.46
N GLU A 672 -13.81 -9.20 19.29
CA GLU A 672 -15.15 -8.98 18.77
C GLU A 672 -15.81 -10.30 18.33
N VAL A 673 -17.14 -10.27 18.25
CA VAL A 673 -17.96 -11.41 17.83
C VAL A 673 -18.71 -11.03 16.58
N TRP A 674 -18.34 -11.63 15.45
CA TRP A 674 -18.97 -11.37 14.17
C TRP A 674 -19.81 -12.60 13.82
N THR A 675 -21.09 -12.55 14.19
CA THR A 675 -22.04 -13.64 13.93
C THR A 675 -22.66 -13.49 12.56
N THR A 676 -22.68 -14.57 11.77
CA THR A 676 -23.52 -14.64 10.58
C THR A 676 -24.75 -15.50 10.87
N THR A 677 -25.85 -15.23 10.17
CA THR A 677 -27.14 -15.88 10.44
C THR A 677 -27.21 -17.32 9.92
N ALA A 678 -26.26 -17.78 9.09
CA ALA A 678 -26.24 -19.16 8.59
C ALA A 678 -25.29 -20.08 9.39
N SER A 679 -25.83 -21.22 9.81
CA SER A 679 -25.20 -22.23 10.65
C SER A 679 -24.24 -23.19 9.92
N LYS A 680 -23.79 -22.85 8.70
CA LYS A 680 -23.05 -23.80 7.83
C LYS A 680 -21.53 -23.82 8.06
N TRP A 681 -21.08 -23.21 9.13
CA TRP A 681 -19.68 -23.16 9.50
C TRP A 681 -19.27 -24.34 10.38
N GLY A 682 -18.13 -24.99 10.06
CA GLY A 682 -17.51 -26.00 10.94
C GLY A 682 -17.58 -27.46 10.46
N GLY A 683 -17.70 -27.71 9.16
CA GLY A 683 -17.54 -29.04 8.56
C GLY A 683 -17.04 -29.03 7.11
N ALA A 684 -16.49 -27.90 6.66
CA ALA A 684 -16.05 -27.66 5.30
C ALA A 684 -14.62 -28.18 5.07
N ASP A 685 -14.36 -28.80 3.91
CA ASP A 685 -13.04 -29.35 3.57
C ASP A 685 -11.99 -28.25 3.30
N TYR A 686 -12.41 -27.00 3.05
CA TYR A 686 -11.55 -25.88 2.65
C TYR A 686 -12.05 -24.51 3.12
N THR A 687 -11.11 -23.61 3.39
CA THR A 687 -11.33 -22.21 3.79
C THR A 687 -10.22 -21.29 3.28
N TRP A 688 -10.56 -20.09 2.85
CA TRP A 688 -9.65 -19.13 2.23
C TRP A 688 -9.91 -17.71 2.71
N PRO A 689 -8.92 -17.02 3.30
CA PRO A 689 -8.93 -15.58 3.40
C PRO A 689 -8.51 -14.94 2.07
N GLY A 690 -9.08 -13.79 1.73
CA GLY A 690 -8.75 -13.00 0.53
C GLY A 690 -9.72 -11.83 0.37
N ASP A 691 -9.37 -10.80 -0.39
CA ASP A 691 -10.28 -9.69 -0.72
C ASP A 691 -11.12 -10.07 -1.95
N PHE A 692 -12.22 -10.79 -1.74
CA PHE A 692 -13.01 -11.33 -2.85
C PHE A 692 -13.89 -10.27 -3.51
N ASN A 693 -14.05 -9.08 -2.94
CA ASN A 693 -14.86 -8.00 -3.49
C ASN A 693 -14.09 -6.73 -3.87
N GLY A 694 -12.78 -6.76 -3.64
CA GLY A 694 -11.87 -5.66 -3.92
C GLY A 694 -12.15 -4.46 -3.04
N ASP A 695 -12.83 -4.57 -1.89
CA ASP A 695 -13.13 -3.39 -1.08
C ASP A 695 -11.94 -2.91 -0.22
N GLY A 696 -10.82 -3.65 -0.28
CA GLY A 696 -9.60 -3.41 0.49
C GLY A 696 -9.59 -4.09 1.85
N LYS A 697 -10.61 -4.90 2.19
CA LYS A 697 -10.69 -5.69 3.42
C LYS A 697 -10.54 -7.17 3.10
N THR A 698 -10.04 -7.91 4.08
CA THR A 698 -9.98 -9.37 3.97
C THR A 698 -11.37 -9.96 4.20
N ASP A 699 -11.82 -10.81 3.28
CA ASP A 699 -13.02 -11.64 3.39
C ASP A 699 -12.64 -13.09 3.78
N ILE A 700 -13.65 -13.93 4.03
CA ILE A 700 -13.45 -15.37 4.29
C ILE A 700 -14.39 -16.22 3.44
N ALA A 701 -13.84 -17.01 2.53
CA ALA A 701 -14.55 -18.01 1.74
C ALA A 701 -14.43 -19.42 2.34
N THR A 702 -15.49 -20.23 2.24
CA THR A 702 -15.49 -21.65 2.63
C THR A 702 -16.32 -22.51 1.69
N ALA A 703 -15.91 -23.76 1.44
CA ALA A 703 -16.62 -24.67 0.54
C ALA A 703 -17.25 -25.87 1.28
N SER A 704 -18.54 -26.10 1.07
CA SER A 704 -19.28 -27.25 1.62
C SER A 704 -20.32 -27.78 0.65
N GLY A 705 -20.33 -29.10 0.42
CA GLY A 705 -21.34 -29.77 -0.42
C GLY A 705 -21.34 -29.32 -1.88
N GLY A 706 -20.24 -28.74 -2.38
CA GLY A 706 -20.15 -28.17 -3.73
C GLY A 706 -20.41 -26.67 -3.82
N THR A 707 -20.89 -26.03 -2.75
CA THR A 707 -21.20 -24.59 -2.71
C THR A 707 -20.09 -23.83 -1.98
N ILE A 708 -19.77 -22.63 -2.47
CA ILE A 708 -18.88 -21.68 -1.79
C ILE A 708 -19.74 -20.65 -1.03
N TRP A 709 -19.35 -20.38 0.20
CA TRP A 709 -19.95 -19.36 1.05
C TRP A 709 -18.88 -18.30 1.28
N VAL A 710 -19.15 -17.06 0.90
CA VAL A 710 -18.24 -15.94 1.11
C VAL A 710 -18.82 -15.08 2.20
N LYS A 711 -18.04 -14.88 3.25
CA LYS A 711 -18.32 -13.94 4.32
C LYS A 711 -17.53 -12.69 4.03
N GLN A 712 -18.19 -11.72 3.41
CA GLN A 712 -17.58 -10.45 3.12
C GLN A 712 -17.44 -9.67 4.42
N SER A 713 -16.26 -9.09 4.64
CA SER A 713 -16.16 -8.01 5.59
C SER A 713 -17.10 -6.91 5.14
N LYS A 714 -17.81 -6.29 6.09
CA LYS A 714 -18.90 -5.38 5.71
C LYS A 714 -18.39 -4.29 4.76
N PRO A 715 -19.08 -4.07 3.62
CA PRO A 715 -18.45 -3.69 2.36
C PRO A 715 -18.13 -2.19 2.20
N PHE A 716 -18.09 -1.42 3.29
CA PHE A 716 -17.90 0.02 3.20
C PHE A 716 -16.44 0.43 3.47
N PRO A 717 -15.73 1.05 2.51
CA PRO A 717 -14.37 1.54 2.73
C PRO A 717 -14.39 2.60 3.83
N VAL A 718 -13.43 2.54 4.76
CA VAL A 718 -13.39 3.40 5.96
C VAL A 718 -12.61 4.70 5.72
N ASP A 719 -12.90 5.74 6.50
CA ASP A 719 -12.18 7.02 6.51
C ASP A 719 -12.23 7.86 5.21
N LEU A 720 -13.09 7.52 4.26
CA LEU A 720 -13.28 8.29 3.01
C LEU A 720 -14.22 9.48 3.21
N VAL A 721 -13.92 10.64 2.64
CA VAL A 721 -14.86 11.78 2.66
C VAL A 721 -16.08 11.44 1.81
N THR A 722 -17.25 11.35 2.44
CA THR A 722 -18.54 11.05 1.81
C THR A 722 -19.41 12.29 1.62
N THR A 723 -19.24 13.31 2.46
CA THR A 723 -19.98 14.57 2.32
C THR A 723 -19.11 15.76 2.67
N ALA A 724 -19.19 16.83 1.86
CA ALA A 724 -18.63 18.14 2.16
C ALA A 724 -19.74 19.19 2.22
N TYR A 725 -20.01 19.74 3.41
CA TYR A 725 -20.98 20.81 3.64
C TYR A 725 -20.26 22.16 3.72
N ASN A 726 -20.73 23.15 2.95
CA ASN A 726 -20.07 24.44 2.84
C ASN A 726 -20.48 25.47 3.92
N GLY A 727 -21.36 25.09 4.86
CA GLY A 727 -21.83 26.00 5.91
C GLY A 727 -22.87 27.03 5.44
N LEU A 728 -23.19 27.08 4.15
CA LEU A 728 -24.06 28.08 3.51
C LEU A 728 -25.34 27.47 2.92
N GLY A 729 -25.66 26.23 3.28
CA GLY A 729 -26.82 25.48 2.80
C GLY A 729 -26.52 24.48 1.66
N GLY A 730 -25.31 24.54 1.10
CA GLY A 730 -24.87 23.62 0.04
C GLY A 730 -24.06 22.44 0.56
N ALA A 731 -24.29 21.26 0.00
CA ALA A 731 -23.47 20.07 0.26
C ALA A 731 -23.09 19.36 -1.04
N THR A 732 -21.98 18.63 -0.99
CA THR A 732 -21.61 17.65 -2.01
C THR A 732 -21.51 16.29 -1.37
N GLU A 733 -22.33 15.35 -1.81
CA GLU A 733 -22.27 13.93 -1.42
C GLU A 733 -21.49 13.14 -2.47
N ILE A 734 -20.70 12.18 -2.01
CA ILE A 734 -19.77 11.38 -2.82
C ILE A 734 -20.04 9.91 -2.50
N ALA A 735 -20.36 9.15 -3.54
CA ALA A 735 -20.48 7.70 -3.46
C ALA A 735 -19.23 7.04 -4.05
N TYR A 736 -18.81 5.94 -3.42
CA TYR A 736 -17.65 5.15 -3.84
C TYR A 736 -18.08 3.74 -4.22
N VAL A 737 -17.38 3.16 -5.19
CA VAL A 737 -17.33 1.71 -5.42
C VAL A 737 -15.88 1.32 -5.67
N PRO A 738 -15.46 0.10 -5.28
CA PRO A 738 -14.13 -0.37 -5.62
C PRO A 738 -13.93 -0.45 -7.13
N SER A 739 -12.69 -0.32 -7.61
CA SER A 739 -12.41 -0.36 -9.05
C SER A 739 -12.73 -1.73 -9.66
N SER A 740 -12.67 -2.78 -8.85
CA SER A 740 -13.02 -4.15 -9.24
C SER A 740 -14.51 -4.35 -9.53
N HIS A 741 -15.37 -3.41 -9.13
CA HIS A 741 -16.78 -3.36 -9.56
C HIS A 741 -16.90 -3.12 -11.08
N TRP A 742 -15.88 -2.54 -11.71
CA TRP A 742 -15.83 -2.30 -13.14
C TRP A 742 -15.01 -3.38 -13.83
N GLU A 743 -15.48 -3.87 -14.99
CA GLU A 743 -14.73 -4.85 -15.79
C GLU A 743 -13.32 -4.32 -16.11
N ASN A 744 -12.30 -5.01 -15.60
CA ASN A 744 -10.90 -4.73 -15.87
C ASN A 744 -10.07 -6.02 -15.77
N THR A 745 -8.84 -6.02 -16.30
CA THR A 745 -7.88 -7.15 -16.21
C THR A 745 -6.44 -6.63 -16.11
N SER A 746 -6.30 -5.39 -15.67
CA SER A 746 -5.03 -4.63 -15.74
C SER A 746 -4.82 -3.74 -14.52
N LEU A 747 -5.70 -3.83 -13.53
CA LEU A 747 -5.62 -3.11 -12.28
C LEU A 747 -5.66 -4.15 -11.15
N PRO A 748 -4.52 -4.80 -10.86
CA PRO A 748 -4.42 -5.96 -9.97
C PRO A 748 -4.51 -5.60 -8.47
N PHE A 749 -5.05 -4.43 -8.20
CA PHE A 749 -5.24 -3.88 -6.87
C PHE A 749 -6.48 -3.00 -6.95
N SER A 750 -7.28 -2.99 -5.89
CA SER A 750 -8.47 -2.17 -5.90
C SER A 750 -8.22 -0.74 -5.43
N ILE A 751 -8.87 0.21 -6.09
CA ILE A 751 -8.94 1.62 -5.67
C ILE A 751 -10.40 1.97 -5.45
N GLN A 752 -10.71 2.72 -4.40
CA GLN A 752 -12.04 3.25 -4.17
C GLN A 752 -12.33 4.39 -5.16
N THR A 753 -13.10 4.07 -6.21
CA THR A 753 -13.46 4.99 -7.30
C THR A 753 -14.75 5.74 -7.00
N VAL A 754 -14.84 6.99 -7.45
CA VAL A 754 -16.06 7.80 -7.34
C VAL A 754 -17.11 7.27 -8.32
N SER A 755 -18.22 6.74 -7.79
CA SER A 755 -19.34 6.24 -8.59
C SER A 755 -20.39 7.32 -8.85
N ALA A 756 -20.57 8.26 -7.93
CA ALA A 756 -21.48 9.39 -8.08
C ALA A 756 -21.03 10.61 -7.25
N VAL A 757 -21.35 11.80 -7.76
CA VAL A 757 -21.25 13.07 -7.03
C VAL A 757 -22.60 13.76 -7.11
N THR A 758 -23.19 14.06 -5.96
CA THR A 758 -24.49 14.74 -5.85
C THR A 758 -24.29 16.10 -5.22
N GLU A 759 -24.59 17.17 -5.95
CA GLU A 759 -24.58 18.53 -5.42
C GLU A 759 -25.98 18.94 -4.97
N CYS A 760 -26.07 19.48 -3.76
CA CYS A 760 -27.32 19.84 -3.12
C CYS A 760 -27.30 21.31 -2.70
N ASP A 761 -28.29 22.08 -3.14
CA ASP A 761 -28.44 23.52 -2.83
C ASP A 761 -29.14 23.76 -1.47
N LYS A 762 -29.77 22.72 -0.90
CA LYS A 762 -30.43 22.75 0.41
C LYS A 762 -30.20 21.45 1.16
N TYR A 763 -29.05 21.34 1.81
CA TYR A 763 -28.75 20.19 2.65
C TYR A 763 -29.34 20.37 4.06
N ASP A 764 -30.24 19.48 4.46
CA ASP A 764 -30.68 19.38 5.85
C ASP A 764 -29.64 18.59 6.64
N ARG A 765 -28.76 19.31 7.33
CA ARG A 765 -27.75 18.71 8.19
C ARG A 765 -28.34 17.80 9.27
N ALA A 766 -29.51 18.13 9.83
CA ALA A 766 -30.09 17.36 10.92
C ALA A 766 -30.60 16.00 10.45
N ASN A 767 -31.09 15.93 9.21
CA ASN A 767 -31.62 14.70 8.62
C ASN A 767 -30.63 14.02 7.68
N LYS A 768 -29.47 14.64 7.39
CA LYS A 768 -28.46 14.19 6.42
C LYS A 768 -29.06 13.93 5.04
N THR A 769 -29.89 14.85 4.57
CA THR A 769 -30.60 14.68 3.31
C THR A 769 -30.57 15.94 2.48
N CYS A 770 -30.43 15.74 1.17
CA CYS A 770 -30.69 16.77 0.18
C CYS A 770 -32.20 17.00 0.04
N MET A 771 -32.62 18.27 0.15
CA MET A 771 -34.03 18.70 0.06
C MET A 771 -34.39 19.31 -1.29
#